data_AF-A0A955WR65-F1
#
_entry.id   AF-A0A955WR65-F1
#
_cell.length_a   1.000
_cell.length_b   1.000
_cell.length_c   1.000
_cell.angle_alpha   90.00
_cell.angle_beta   90.00
_cell.angle_gamma   90.00
#
_symmetry.space_group_name_H-M   'P 1'
#
loop_
_entity.id
_entity.type
_entity.pdbx_description
1 polymer ?
#
loop_
_entity_poly.entity_id
_entity_poly.type
_entity_poly.pdbx_seq_one_letter_code
_entity_poly.pdbx_strand_id
1 'polypeptide(L)'
;ACDAQWPRDRHAAYRACVAEAPECADVAECAVAPAAPCAEYCAAAVPCGIDQAVGCEARCDDEHFANPVPELLFDACVVVAPACQPAAAGEPSVQGCRSTPQDGLACLGYCRAQGECGGGEESLGACLSRCGDGFVGDDGLRFRASRACLAGLGADAACAALDACVPDDLAVDCPAFCAGASACGVELTDCEAACAEDPLSRLRVLLDGPCLDEAAGACPAVRECLVTEVRPPQPGEQVVVVTPELVCPLWNQCGMDQFFGPCEQVLADFGRDGNLVECVYNLLRNQCPRDPEEIFICFEGGGGPAPPNPIADECRDLCEARAFCGDAAAQDQPRCRRDCEAQASANVADPVARVAYQLACAGAWSCPDLAACLDDSRPAAVCAQHCEALAGCDEGIDEAVCRADCDRDFGRLRQFDYRACVDLARAEGCGAIQACELAPAVPCDQACEALGACADVGETCAADCDDRHFVAPLDTTLEVACLLSADACEGEGGALACLEDPGPGARACLGFCRATTGECNPEAEDDLLACMNGCVAGFQDANGLRFAAGRACLAQVNPEAPCAVLQACLPAALEVDCEAHCGELAACQIPAEGCAAACAGGDVSLDTAGCVADARRANGGCAAVAACVDFTPPPASPACVASCEARRACDRAFDPFLCRLACTPEPAALPIQLACADVLRCDNADFEACFDLPADLNPACVAACADVPACGEAFADAQACAQRCTGQMASGRPDDNWPATIGACLADAIDGQACDVAAADACFNVGIELGRNQGFGHHGSCDTFNGCGDARTCANAACAFHGHGPALSWEEGLCMDLNANVPGGMDCDLFNQLPGPLDDRWEGFCNIPVAYDVVCLP
;
A
#
# COMPACT_ATOMS: atom_id res chain seq x y z
N ALA A 1 -30.04 24.96 28.04
CA ALA A 1 -29.09 25.96 27.53
C ALA A 1 -27.98 25.32 26.69
N CYS A 2 -27.64 24.03 26.91
CA CYS A 2 -26.59 23.32 26.18
C CYS A 2 -26.95 22.84 24.76
N ASP A 3 -28.17 23.08 24.27
CA ASP A 3 -28.73 22.37 23.11
C ASP A 3 -29.07 23.27 21.90
N ALA A 4 -28.50 24.48 21.82
CA ALA A 4 -28.83 25.41 20.74
C ALA A 4 -27.57 25.89 20.00
N GLN A 5 -27.27 25.23 18.86
CA GLN A 5 -26.51 25.70 17.67
C GLN A 5 -25.33 24.82 17.18
N TRP A 6 -25.43 23.48 17.12
CA TRP A 6 -24.34 22.65 16.56
C TRP A 6 -24.82 21.67 15.46
N PRO A 7 -24.06 21.44 14.37
CA PRO A 7 -24.41 20.48 13.29
C PRO A 7 -24.49 19.03 13.80
N ARG A 8 -25.32 18.20 13.16
CA ARG A 8 -25.88 16.96 13.74
C ARG A 8 -24.95 15.73 13.75
N ASP A 9 -23.81 15.77 13.07
CA ASP A 9 -23.11 14.53 12.68
C ASP A 9 -21.84 14.20 13.50
N ARG A 10 -21.30 15.12 14.31
CA ARG A 10 -20.30 14.76 15.34
C ARG A 10 -21.00 14.39 16.67
N HIS A 11 -20.53 13.35 17.37
CA HIS A 11 -20.87 12.94 18.76
C HIS A 11 -21.83 11.75 18.98
N ALA A 12 -21.46 10.50 18.69
CA ALA A 12 -22.13 9.35 19.33
C ALA A 12 -21.58 9.10 20.76
N ALA A 13 -20.24 9.07 20.91
CA ALA A 13 -19.57 8.80 22.19
C ALA A 13 -19.75 9.93 23.25
N TYR A 14 -19.68 11.19 22.85
CA TYR A 14 -19.95 12.30 23.78
C TYR A 14 -21.43 12.39 24.17
N ARG A 15 -22.37 12.03 23.27
CA ARG A 15 -23.80 11.93 23.63
C ARG A 15 -24.03 10.83 24.66
N ALA A 16 -23.32 9.72 24.59
CA ALA A 16 -23.36 8.68 25.62
C ALA A 16 -22.80 9.18 26.97
N CYS A 17 -21.65 9.86 26.99
CA CYS A 17 -21.08 10.44 28.22
C CYS A 17 -22.00 11.51 28.85
N VAL A 18 -22.54 12.42 28.05
CA VAL A 18 -23.47 13.47 28.54
C VAL A 18 -24.81 12.87 29.00
N ALA A 19 -25.25 11.77 28.40
CA ALA A 19 -26.46 11.06 28.84
C ALA A 19 -26.26 10.34 30.19
N GLU A 20 -25.01 10.01 30.54
CA GLU A 20 -24.65 9.32 31.79
C GLU A 20 -24.14 10.28 32.89
N ALA A 21 -23.88 11.55 32.57
CA ALA A 21 -23.45 12.57 33.53
C ALA A 21 -24.61 13.02 34.45
N PRO A 22 -24.49 12.88 35.79
CA PRO A 22 -25.60 13.10 36.71
C PRO A 22 -25.93 14.59 36.96
N GLU A 23 -24.96 15.51 36.83
CA GLU A 23 -25.19 16.96 36.92
C GLU A 23 -24.48 17.75 35.80
N CYS A 24 -24.94 18.97 35.49
CA CYS A 24 -24.38 19.80 34.40
C CYS A 24 -22.90 20.20 34.60
N ALA A 25 -22.37 20.15 35.84
CA ALA A 25 -20.96 20.45 36.10
C ALA A 25 -20.04 19.31 35.66
N ASP A 26 -20.54 18.07 35.65
CA ASP A 26 -19.79 16.84 35.32
C ASP A 26 -19.64 16.65 33.80
N VAL A 27 -20.46 17.34 33.00
CA VAL A 27 -20.33 17.39 31.54
C VAL A 27 -18.97 17.97 31.11
N ALA A 28 -18.34 18.81 31.94
CA ALA A 28 -17.01 19.34 31.67
C ALA A 28 -15.89 18.27 31.76
N GLU A 29 -16.17 17.12 32.39
CA GLU A 29 -15.24 15.99 32.50
C GLU A 29 -15.41 14.96 31.37
N CYS A 30 -16.44 15.10 30.51
CA CYS A 30 -16.61 14.31 29.29
C CYS A 30 -15.60 14.74 28.22
N ALA A 31 -14.32 14.43 28.43
CA ALA A 31 -13.27 14.63 27.44
C ALA A 31 -13.36 13.54 26.36
N VAL A 32 -13.44 13.96 25.10
CA VAL A 32 -13.20 13.07 23.95
C VAL A 32 -11.70 12.75 23.94
N ALA A 33 -11.33 11.51 23.61
CA ALA A 33 -9.93 11.13 23.35
C ALA A 33 -9.26 12.17 22.43
N PRO A 34 -7.94 12.43 22.58
CA PRO A 34 -7.30 13.43 21.75
C PRO A 34 -7.54 13.08 20.28
N ALA A 35 -7.97 14.08 19.52
CA ALA A 35 -7.96 14.04 18.07
C ALA A 35 -6.56 13.61 17.58
N ALA A 36 -6.42 13.31 16.29
CA ALA A 36 -5.14 13.49 15.62
C ALA A 36 -4.51 14.81 16.12
N PRO A 37 -3.16 14.95 16.17
CA PRO A 37 -2.51 16.06 16.84
C PRO A 37 -2.70 17.40 16.09
N CYS A 38 -3.88 17.68 15.55
CA CYS A 38 -4.35 18.89 14.91
C CYS A 38 -4.02 20.14 15.73
N ALA A 39 -4.00 20.08 17.07
CA ALA A 39 -3.51 21.18 17.90
C ALA A 39 -1.99 21.41 17.75
N GLU A 40 -1.19 20.34 17.68
CA GLU A 40 0.27 20.41 17.49
C GLU A 40 0.64 20.72 16.03
N TYR A 41 -0.08 20.14 15.08
CA TYR A 41 -0.05 20.48 13.65
C TYR A 41 -0.39 21.97 13.45
N CYS A 42 -1.51 22.47 14.00
CA CYS A 42 -1.89 23.87 13.86
C CYS A 42 -0.94 24.81 14.62
N ALA A 43 -0.40 24.38 15.76
CA ALA A 43 0.64 25.13 16.47
C ALA A 43 1.94 25.24 15.65
N ALA A 44 2.26 24.24 14.81
CA ALA A 44 3.39 24.26 13.88
C ALA A 44 3.09 24.97 12.55
N ALA A 45 1.88 24.84 12.02
CA ALA A 45 1.47 25.33 10.71
C ALA A 45 1.10 26.83 10.67
N VAL A 46 0.48 27.36 11.74
CA VAL A 46 0.06 28.77 11.82
C VAL A 46 1.25 29.74 11.79
N PRO A 47 2.37 29.50 12.52
CA PRO A 47 3.58 30.31 12.38
C PRO A 47 4.23 30.24 10.99
N CYS A 48 3.97 29.16 10.24
CA CYS A 48 4.51 28.94 8.89
C CYS A 48 3.60 29.51 7.77
N GLY A 49 2.47 30.14 8.11
CA GLY A 49 1.54 30.72 7.14
C GLY A 49 0.76 29.71 6.29
N ILE A 50 0.83 28.41 6.64
CA ILE A 50 0.23 27.31 5.89
C ILE A 50 -1.30 27.29 6.08
N ASP A 51 -1.80 27.76 7.23
CA ASP A 51 -3.23 27.87 7.50
C ASP A 51 -3.56 29.10 8.36
N GLN A 52 -4.81 29.59 8.29
CA GLN A 52 -5.25 30.70 9.14
C GLN A 52 -5.53 30.24 10.57
N ALA A 53 -5.07 31.02 11.55
CA ALA A 53 -5.21 30.73 12.98
C ALA A 53 -6.66 30.47 13.44
N VAL A 54 -7.66 30.90 12.68
CA VAL A 54 -9.09 30.71 12.99
C VAL A 54 -9.62 29.56 12.14
N GLY A 55 -9.80 28.40 12.75
CA GLY A 55 -10.46 27.24 12.13
C GLY A 55 -9.54 26.10 11.66
N CYS A 56 -8.22 26.23 11.81
CA CYS A 56 -7.24 25.20 11.45
C CYS A 56 -7.55 23.83 12.11
N GLU A 57 -7.76 23.79 13.42
CA GLU A 57 -8.05 22.53 14.14
C GLU A 57 -9.36 21.88 13.65
N ALA A 58 -10.38 22.69 13.37
CA ALA A 58 -11.68 22.20 12.93
C ALA A 58 -11.65 21.61 11.50
N ARG A 59 -10.78 22.13 10.63
CA ARG A 59 -10.54 21.63 9.27
C ARG A 59 -9.73 20.34 9.27
N CYS A 60 -8.63 20.33 10.02
CA CYS A 60 -7.80 19.14 10.25
C CYS A 60 -8.66 17.97 10.75
N ASP A 61 -9.60 18.24 11.66
CA ASP A 61 -10.56 17.24 12.13
C ASP A 61 -11.57 16.75 11.07
N ASP A 62 -11.99 17.61 10.14
CA ASP A 62 -13.00 17.25 9.11
C ASP A 62 -12.36 16.44 7.96
N GLU A 63 -11.12 16.76 7.57
CA GLU A 63 -10.42 16.13 6.44
C GLU A 63 -9.91 14.71 6.77
N HIS A 64 -9.43 14.48 8.00
CA HIS A 64 -9.00 13.17 8.48
C HIS A 64 -10.09 12.09 8.45
N PHE A 65 -11.37 12.49 8.54
CA PHE A 65 -12.49 11.54 8.53
C PHE A 65 -12.90 11.10 7.12
N ALA A 66 -12.50 11.86 6.10
CA ALA A 66 -12.88 11.61 4.71
C ALA A 66 -11.89 10.70 3.96
N ASN A 67 -10.61 10.65 4.36
CA ASN A 67 -9.60 9.87 3.63
C ASN A 67 -8.37 9.48 4.49
N PRO A 68 -8.39 8.34 5.23
CA PRO A 68 -7.51 8.11 6.38
C PRO A 68 -6.05 7.70 6.09
N VAL A 69 -5.64 7.45 4.84
CA VAL A 69 -4.31 6.85 4.56
C VAL A 69 -3.28 7.83 3.98
N PRO A 70 -3.61 8.74 3.04
CA PRO A 70 -2.61 9.66 2.47
C PRO A 70 -2.24 10.83 3.39
N GLU A 71 -3.16 11.36 4.19
CA GLU A 71 -2.89 12.54 5.05
C GLU A 71 -2.12 12.21 6.34
N LEU A 72 -2.27 10.99 6.86
CA LEU A 72 -1.52 10.53 8.04
C LEU A 72 0.01 10.55 7.81
N LEU A 73 0.45 10.37 6.56
CA LEU A 73 1.85 10.49 6.14
C LEU A 73 2.30 11.97 5.98
N PHE A 74 1.39 12.86 5.57
CA PHE A 74 1.64 14.31 5.48
C PHE A 74 1.81 14.94 6.87
N ASP A 75 0.93 14.58 7.82
CA ASP A 75 0.94 15.12 9.17
C ASP A 75 2.13 14.59 9.99
N ALA A 76 2.52 13.33 9.79
CA ALA A 76 3.76 12.79 10.36
C ALA A 76 5.00 13.53 9.86
N CYS A 77 4.99 14.03 8.61
CA CYS A 77 6.11 14.79 8.05
C CYS A 77 6.23 16.20 8.66
N VAL A 78 5.11 16.84 8.98
CA VAL A 78 5.07 18.19 9.61
C VAL A 78 5.44 18.13 11.10
N VAL A 79 5.02 17.08 11.82
CA VAL A 79 5.25 16.93 13.27
C VAL A 79 6.72 16.58 13.60
N VAL A 80 7.44 15.92 12.69
CA VAL A 80 8.83 15.47 12.91
C VAL A 80 9.88 16.52 12.47
N ALA A 81 9.46 17.61 11.82
CA ALA A 81 10.34 18.71 11.47
C ALA A 81 10.75 19.53 12.72
N PRO A 82 12.06 19.75 13.00
CA PRO A 82 12.47 20.50 14.18
C PRO A 82 11.97 21.94 14.09
N ALA A 83 11.38 22.43 15.20
CA ALA A 83 10.78 23.75 15.33
C ALA A 83 11.63 24.85 14.69
N CYS A 84 11.04 25.54 13.71
CA CYS A 84 11.60 26.70 13.04
C CYS A 84 12.00 27.76 14.08
N GLN A 85 13.30 27.92 14.33
CA GLN A 85 13.79 29.08 15.08
C GLN A 85 13.67 30.35 14.22
N PRO A 86 13.36 31.52 14.81
CA PRO A 86 13.17 32.75 14.07
C PRO A 86 14.52 33.30 13.61
N ALA A 87 14.99 32.87 12.43
CA ALA A 87 16.02 33.59 11.69
C ALA A 87 15.38 34.77 10.96
N ALA A 88 16.08 35.91 10.98
CA ALA A 88 15.57 37.18 10.49
C ALA A 88 15.24 37.14 8.98
N ALA A 89 13.96 37.43 8.66
CA ALA A 89 13.43 37.92 7.39
C ALA A 89 13.92 37.21 6.11
N GLY A 90 13.21 36.15 5.70
CA GLY A 90 13.31 35.52 4.39
C GLY A 90 12.91 34.04 4.45
N GLU A 91 11.67 33.73 4.08
CA GLU A 91 11.03 32.41 4.21
C GLU A 91 11.64 31.33 3.30
N PRO A 92 11.65 30.05 3.74
CA PRO A 92 11.37 28.91 2.90
C PRO A 92 9.91 28.45 3.09
N SER A 93 9.12 28.41 2.01
CA SER A 93 7.74 27.88 2.04
C SER A 93 7.76 26.36 1.79
N VAL A 94 7.08 25.59 2.65
CA VAL A 94 6.98 24.11 2.60
C VAL A 94 5.79 23.65 1.73
N GLN A 95 5.18 24.55 0.95
CA GLN A 95 4.01 24.25 0.11
C GLN A 95 4.31 23.34 -1.10
N GLY A 96 5.57 22.95 -1.34
CA GLY A 96 6.00 22.20 -2.53
C GLY A 96 6.14 20.69 -2.35
N CYS A 97 5.50 20.03 -1.38
CA CYS A 97 5.56 18.57 -1.23
C CYS A 97 4.28 17.90 -1.74
N ARG A 98 4.00 17.99 -3.05
CA ARG A 98 2.90 17.25 -3.70
C ARG A 98 3.40 16.60 -4.99
N SER A 99 3.61 15.28 -4.90
CA SER A 99 3.66 14.24 -5.95
C SER A 99 4.10 14.65 -7.37
N THR A 100 5.16 15.45 -7.53
CA THR A 100 5.77 15.71 -8.86
C THR A 100 7.24 15.28 -8.91
N PRO A 101 7.82 15.05 -10.11
CA PRO A 101 9.24 14.75 -10.27
C PRO A 101 10.20 15.78 -9.64
N GLN A 102 9.73 17.01 -9.40
CA GLN A 102 10.47 18.10 -8.76
C GLN A 102 10.68 17.87 -7.26
N ASP A 103 9.85 17.04 -6.62
CA ASP A 103 9.93 16.72 -5.18
C ASP A 103 11.13 15.80 -4.87
N GLY A 104 11.51 14.94 -5.82
CA GLY A 104 12.70 14.09 -5.70
C GLY A 104 14.00 14.91 -5.64
N LEU A 105 14.06 16.01 -6.41
CA LEU A 105 15.19 16.95 -6.41
C LEU A 105 15.23 17.78 -5.11
N ALA A 106 14.08 18.14 -4.55
CA ALA A 106 13.98 18.76 -3.23
C ALA A 106 14.40 17.80 -2.09
N CYS A 107 14.03 16.51 -2.16
CA CYS A 107 14.46 15.46 -1.22
C CYS A 107 15.99 15.26 -1.26
N LEU A 108 16.58 15.25 -2.47
CA LEU A 108 18.03 15.19 -2.67
C LEU A 108 18.74 16.42 -2.10
N GLY A 109 18.18 17.63 -2.28
CA GLY A 109 18.67 18.85 -1.65
C GLY A 109 18.65 18.78 -0.12
N TYR A 110 17.59 18.21 0.46
CA TYR A 110 17.45 18.00 1.90
C TYR A 110 18.46 16.97 2.45
N CYS A 111 18.60 15.81 1.80
CA CYS A 111 19.58 14.80 2.22
C CYS A 111 21.03 15.30 2.08
N ARG A 112 21.33 16.11 1.05
CA ARG A 112 22.63 16.79 0.90
C ARG A 112 22.88 17.77 2.04
N ALA A 113 21.90 18.59 2.43
CA ALA A 113 22.00 19.52 3.54
C ALA A 113 22.23 18.82 4.89
N GLN A 114 21.63 17.64 5.08
CA GLN A 114 21.87 16.75 6.24
C GLN A 114 23.32 16.24 6.29
N GLY A 115 23.85 15.76 5.15
CA GLY A 115 25.23 15.28 5.03
C GLY A 115 26.28 16.40 5.18
N GLU A 116 26.00 17.59 4.66
CA GLU A 116 26.89 18.75 4.76
C GLU A 116 26.84 19.44 6.14
N CYS A 117 25.77 19.24 6.93
CA CYS A 117 25.56 19.87 8.25
C CYS A 117 25.74 18.95 9.47
N GLY A 118 26.27 17.73 9.31
CA GLY A 118 26.78 16.92 10.44
C GLY A 118 26.12 15.56 10.69
N GLY A 119 25.34 15.02 9.75
CA GLY A 119 24.91 13.63 9.78
C GLY A 119 25.98 12.69 9.24
N GLY A 120 26.32 11.61 9.96
CA GLY A 120 27.23 10.56 9.46
C GLY A 120 26.65 9.77 8.28
N GLU A 121 27.47 8.93 7.64
CA GLU A 121 27.11 8.12 6.45
C GLU A 121 25.81 7.32 6.62
N GLU A 122 25.56 6.83 7.84
CA GLU A 122 24.34 6.10 8.23
C GLU A 122 23.05 6.94 8.13
N SER A 123 23.14 8.24 8.45
CA SER A 123 22.01 9.17 8.37
C SER A 123 21.68 9.58 6.94
N LEU A 124 22.70 9.70 6.08
CA LEU A 124 22.52 9.95 4.65
C LEU A 124 21.95 8.73 3.93
N GLY A 125 22.47 7.53 4.23
CA GLY A 125 21.95 6.27 3.70
C GLY A 125 20.48 6.02 4.10
N ALA A 126 20.13 6.28 5.36
CA ALA A 126 18.75 6.17 5.84
C ALA A 126 17.81 7.27 5.27
N CYS A 127 18.34 8.47 4.99
CA CYS A 127 17.61 9.54 4.31
C CYS A 127 17.28 9.15 2.87
N LEU A 128 18.28 8.67 2.13
CA LEU A 128 18.14 8.24 0.75
C LEU A 128 17.25 6.99 0.61
N SER A 129 17.32 6.04 1.56
CA SER A 129 16.44 4.87 1.55
C SER A 129 14.99 5.26 1.80
N ARG A 130 14.72 6.14 2.78
CA ARG A 130 13.37 6.66 3.03
C ARG A 130 12.81 7.49 1.87
N CYS A 131 13.63 8.27 1.18
CA CYS A 131 13.20 8.94 -0.07
C CYS A 131 12.90 7.88 -1.15
N GLY A 132 13.75 6.86 -1.33
CA GLY A 132 13.64 5.88 -2.42
C GLY A 132 12.50 4.87 -2.30
N ASP A 133 12.08 4.51 -1.09
CA ASP A 133 11.04 3.50 -0.84
C ASP A 133 9.63 3.97 -1.28
N GLY A 134 9.45 5.26 -1.54
CA GLY A 134 8.20 5.84 -2.05
C GLY A 134 8.09 5.95 -3.58
N PHE A 135 9.15 5.63 -4.34
CA PHE A 135 9.17 5.79 -5.80
C PHE A 135 9.26 4.45 -6.54
N VAL A 136 8.39 4.27 -7.53
CA VAL A 136 8.41 3.17 -8.51
C VAL A 136 8.84 3.68 -9.89
N GLY A 137 9.37 2.80 -10.74
CA GLY A 137 9.85 3.15 -12.09
C GLY A 137 11.30 3.67 -12.14
N ASP A 138 11.62 4.44 -13.18
CA ASP A 138 12.98 4.88 -13.53
C ASP A 138 13.64 5.78 -12.47
N ASP A 139 12.85 6.58 -11.75
CA ASP A 139 13.38 7.41 -10.67
C ASP A 139 13.77 6.58 -9.44
N GLY A 140 13.02 5.52 -9.15
CA GLY A 140 13.42 4.50 -8.16
C GLY A 140 14.68 3.73 -8.57
N LEU A 141 14.95 3.58 -9.88
CA LEU A 141 16.21 3.01 -10.39
C LEU A 141 17.38 4.00 -10.27
N ARG A 142 17.16 5.30 -10.55
CA ARG A 142 18.17 6.37 -10.36
C ARG A 142 18.58 6.52 -8.90
N PHE A 143 17.61 6.51 -7.97
CA PHE A 143 17.90 6.53 -6.53
C PHE A 143 18.72 5.32 -6.07
N ARG A 144 18.39 4.12 -6.58
CA ARG A 144 19.14 2.89 -6.29
C ARG A 144 20.55 2.89 -6.90
N ALA A 145 20.73 3.47 -8.09
CA ALA A 145 22.04 3.62 -8.74
C ALA A 145 22.96 4.58 -7.98
N SER A 146 22.44 5.74 -7.53
CA SER A 146 23.19 6.69 -6.70
C SER A 146 23.57 6.06 -5.35
N ARG A 147 22.69 5.26 -4.73
CA ARG A 147 22.99 4.49 -3.52
C ARG A 147 24.13 3.49 -3.73
N ALA A 148 24.13 2.77 -4.84
CA ALA A 148 25.19 1.80 -5.17
C ALA A 148 26.54 2.48 -5.42
N CYS A 149 26.54 3.67 -6.04
CA CYS A 149 27.76 4.48 -6.20
C CYS A 149 28.30 4.96 -4.85
N LEU A 150 27.43 5.49 -3.97
CA LEU A 150 27.78 5.97 -2.63
C LEU A 150 28.28 4.84 -1.72
N ALA A 151 27.66 3.66 -1.76
CA ALA A 151 28.13 2.49 -1.00
C ALA A 151 29.52 1.99 -1.44
N GLY A 152 29.99 2.38 -2.63
CA GLY A 152 31.34 2.11 -3.11
C GLY A 152 32.39 3.14 -2.66
N LEU A 153 31.96 4.30 -2.15
CA LEU A 153 32.81 5.37 -1.64
C LEU A 153 32.88 5.23 -0.11
N GLY A 154 33.81 4.43 0.41
CA GLY A 154 33.92 4.19 1.86
C GLY A 154 33.97 5.48 2.71
N ALA A 155 33.63 5.35 4.00
CA ALA A 155 33.36 6.41 5.00
C ALA A 155 34.23 7.68 5.03
N ASP A 156 35.43 7.65 4.44
CA ASP A 156 36.38 8.77 4.39
C ASP A 156 36.38 9.53 3.05
N ALA A 157 35.42 9.28 2.16
CA ALA A 157 35.36 9.92 0.85
C ALA A 157 35.18 11.45 0.95
N ALA A 158 36.11 12.21 0.35
CA ALA A 158 36.03 13.67 0.30
C ALA A 158 34.82 14.13 -0.52
N CYS A 159 34.25 15.31 -0.22
CA CYS A 159 33.05 15.84 -0.90
C CYS A 159 33.12 15.85 -2.43
N ALA A 160 34.32 16.00 -3.01
CA ALA A 160 34.52 15.94 -4.47
C ALA A 160 34.31 14.54 -5.09
N ALA A 161 34.41 13.46 -4.30
CA ALA A 161 34.10 12.10 -4.74
C ALA A 161 32.59 11.83 -4.75
N LEU A 162 31.84 12.50 -3.87
CA LEU A 162 30.37 12.45 -3.84
C LEU A 162 29.76 13.12 -5.09
N ASP A 163 30.36 14.22 -5.58
CA ASP A 163 29.94 14.90 -6.81
C ASP A 163 29.99 13.98 -8.05
N ALA A 164 30.90 12.99 -8.08
CA ALA A 164 31.00 12.04 -9.19
C ALA A 164 29.89 10.96 -9.20
N CYS A 165 29.10 10.85 -8.12
CA CYS A 165 27.94 9.96 -8.04
C CYS A 165 26.63 10.63 -8.44
N VAL A 166 26.65 11.93 -8.79
CA VAL A 166 25.50 12.69 -9.30
C VAL A 166 25.74 12.98 -10.79
N PRO A 167 24.77 12.76 -11.71
CA PRO A 167 24.97 12.99 -13.14
C PRO A 167 25.37 14.43 -13.50
N ASP A 168 26.30 14.58 -14.46
CA ASP A 168 26.97 15.85 -14.86
C ASP A 168 26.04 16.88 -15.55
N ASP A 169 24.80 16.52 -15.87
CA ASP A 169 23.81 17.32 -16.61
C ASP A 169 23.06 18.36 -15.74
N LEU A 170 23.40 18.49 -14.45
CA LEU A 170 22.83 19.46 -13.51
C LEU A 170 23.76 20.67 -13.21
N ALA A 171 24.64 21.06 -14.13
CA ALA A 171 25.49 22.25 -13.98
C ALA A 171 24.86 23.51 -14.59
N VAL A 172 24.43 24.45 -13.74
CA VAL A 172 23.82 25.73 -14.15
C VAL A 172 24.88 26.72 -14.64
N ASP A 173 24.78 27.19 -15.88
CA ASP A 173 25.62 28.28 -16.42
C ASP A 173 25.10 29.65 -15.93
N CYS A 174 25.36 29.94 -14.66
CA CYS A 174 24.97 31.19 -13.99
C CYS A 174 25.35 32.47 -14.77
N PRO A 175 26.55 32.58 -15.38
CA PRO A 175 26.90 33.70 -16.26
C PRO A 175 25.97 33.86 -17.48
N ALA A 176 25.60 32.76 -18.15
CA ALA A 176 24.73 32.81 -19.32
C ALA A 176 23.31 33.29 -18.96
N PHE A 177 22.75 32.78 -17.85
CA PHE A 177 21.45 33.19 -17.33
C PHE A 177 21.42 34.69 -16.99
N CYS A 178 22.38 35.15 -16.18
CA CYS A 178 22.42 36.53 -15.72
C CYS A 178 22.63 37.53 -16.88
N ALA A 179 23.40 37.13 -17.91
CA ALA A 179 23.56 37.92 -19.12
C ALA A 179 22.26 38.03 -19.94
N GLY A 180 21.47 36.96 -20.03
CA GLY A 180 20.17 36.93 -20.72
C GLY A 180 19.11 37.82 -20.07
N ALA A 181 18.99 37.75 -18.74
CA ALA A 181 18.07 38.59 -17.96
C ALA A 181 18.44 40.08 -18.05
N SER A 182 19.73 40.41 -17.95
CA SER A 182 20.22 41.78 -18.09
C SER A 182 19.98 42.36 -19.49
N ALA A 183 20.17 41.55 -20.55
CA ALA A 183 19.86 41.95 -21.92
C ALA A 183 18.36 42.26 -22.14
N CYS A 184 17.48 41.68 -21.33
CA CYS A 184 16.04 41.96 -21.32
C CYS A 184 15.64 43.16 -20.43
N GLY A 185 16.61 43.86 -19.83
CA GLY A 185 16.39 45.03 -18.98
C GLY A 185 15.82 44.68 -17.60
N VAL A 186 16.14 43.49 -17.09
CA VAL A 186 15.92 43.07 -15.71
C VAL A 186 17.26 43.23 -14.98
N GLU A 187 17.37 44.25 -14.11
CA GLU A 187 18.56 44.41 -13.28
C GLU A 187 18.45 43.53 -12.03
N LEU A 188 19.24 42.46 -12.00
CA LEU A 188 19.42 41.58 -10.84
C LEU A 188 20.77 41.91 -10.20
N THR A 189 20.75 42.62 -9.08
CA THR A 189 21.97 42.97 -8.34
C THR A 189 22.65 41.71 -7.83
N ASP A 190 23.95 41.58 -8.06
CA ASP A 190 24.78 40.43 -7.63
C ASP A 190 24.34 39.05 -8.16
N CYS A 191 23.63 39.00 -9.29
CA CYS A 191 23.07 37.78 -9.90
C CYS A 191 24.07 36.62 -10.05
N GLU A 192 25.27 36.88 -10.59
CA GLU A 192 26.27 35.83 -10.78
C GLU A 192 26.84 35.31 -9.46
N ALA A 193 26.98 36.19 -8.45
CA ALA A 193 27.47 35.82 -7.13
C ALA A 193 26.41 35.09 -6.30
N ALA A 194 25.15 35.54 -6.33
CA ALA A 194 24.03 34.87 -5.70
C ALA A 194 23.76 33.50 -6.32
N CYS A 195 23.81 33.40 -7.66
CA CYS A 195 23.73 32.12 -8.36
C CYS A 195 24.96 31.23 -8.07
N ALA A 196 26.15 31.79 -7.82
CA ALA A 196 27.34 31.01 -7.49
C ALA A 196 27.45 30.61 -6.01
N GLU A 197 26.77 31.28 -5.07
CA GLU A 197 26.97 31.07 -3.62
C GLU A 197 25.73 30.52 -2.89
N ASP A 198 24.54 30.58 -3.48
CA ASP A 198 23.28 30.13 -2.87
C ASP A 198 22.62 28.97 -3.65
N PRO A 199 22.51 27.77 -3.06
CA PRO A 199 21.86 26.61 -3.66
C PRO A 199 20.39 26.85 -4.04
N LEU A 200 19.66 27.67 -3.29
CA LEU A 200 18.25 28.01 -3.60
C LEU A 200 18.14 28.95 -4.80
N SER A 201 19.10 29.87 -4.96
CA SER A 201 19.20 30.72 -6.14
C SER A 201 19.58 29.90 -7.39
N ARG A 202 20.42 28.87 -7.28
CA ARG A 202 20.68 27.93 -8.39
C ARG A 202 19.46 27.08 -8.75
N LEU A 203 18.70 26.65 -7.75
CA LEU A 203 17.48 25.86 -7.96
C LEU A 203 16.41 26.70 -8.69
N ARG A 204 16.25 27.97 -8.31
CA ARG A 204 15.38 28.92 -9.04
C ARG A 204 15.84 29.14 -10.47
N VAL A 205 17.16 29.28 -10.69
CA VAL A 205 17.72 29.41 -12.05
C VAL A 205 17.53 28.14 -12.89
N LEU A 206 17.52 26.95 -12.29
CA LEU A 206 17.18 25.68 -12.96
C LEU A 206 15.70 25.59 -13.34
N LEU A 207 14.81 26.03 -12.44
CA LEU A 207 13.37 26.05 -12.68
C LEU A 207 12.97 27.12 -13.71
N ASP A 208 13.66 28.26 -13.74
CA ASP A 208 13.41 29.37 -14.67
C ASP A 208 14.22 29.26 -15.98
N GLY A 209 15.18 28.33 -16.07
CA GLY A 209 16.03 28.06 -17.23
C GLY A 209 15.27 27.80 -18.54
N PRO A 210 14.21 26.98 -18.54
CA PRO A 210 13.34 26.78 -19.70
C PRO A 210 12.71 28.09 -20.22
N CYS A 211 12.46 29.08 -19.35
CA CYS A 211 11.89 30.37 -19.75
C CYS A 211 12.87 31.25 -20.57
N LEU A 212 14.17 31.01 -20.51
CA LEU A 212 15.16 31.70 -21.36
C LEU A 212 15.44 30.95 -22.67
N ASP A 213 15.32 29.62 -22.66
CA ASP A 213 15.55 28.78 -23.84
C ASP A 213 14.35 28.82 -24.82
N GLU A 214 13.10 28.86 -24.32
CA GLU A 214 11.91 29.04 -25.16
C GLU A 214 11.73 30.47 -25.68
N ALA A 215 12.17 31.47 -24.91
CA ALA A 215 11.95 32.88 -25.23
C ALA A 215 12.97 33.51 -26.20
N ALA A 216 13.67 32.67 -26.98
CA ALA A 216 14.74 33.04 -27.91
C ALA A 216 14.39 34.24 -28.82
N GLY A 217 14.60 35.46 -28.31
CA GLY A 217 14.57 36.73 -29.05
C GLY A 217 13.55 37.79 -28.63
N ALA A 218 12.64 37.55 -27.66
CA ALA A 218 11.64 38.55 -27.28
C ALA A 218 11.66 38.89 -25.78
N CYS A 219 12.36 39.98 -25.43
CA CYS A 219 12.43 40.52 -24.06
C CYS A 219 11.06 40.70 -23.35
N PRO A 220 9.92 40.95 -24.03
CA PRO A 220 8.61 40.98 -23.37
C PRO A 220 8.17 39.64 -22.77
N ALA A 221 8.44 38.50 -23.42
CA ALA A 221 8.05 37.17 -22.92
C ALA A 221 8.91 36.75 -21.72
N VAL A 222 10.21 37.06 -21.76
CA VAL A 222 11.11 36.89 -20.61
C VAL A 222 10.65 37.74 -19.42
N ARG A 223 10.18 38.97 -19.67
CA ARG A 223 9.61 39.83 -18.62
C ARG A 223 8.28 39.31 -18.09
N GLU A 224 7.41 38.82 -18.96
CA GLU A 224 6.08 38.34 -18.59
C GLU A 224 6.18 37.07 -17.73
N CYS A 225 7.03 36.11 -18.14
CA CYS A 225 7.34 34.90 -17.35
C CYS A 225 7.90 35.24 -15.97
N LEU A 226 8.93 36.10 -15.88
CA LEU A 226 9.53 36.49 -14.59
C LEU A 226 8.61 37.36 -13.71
N VAL A 227 7.54 37.94 -14.28
CA VAL A 227 6.58 38.80 -13.55
C VAL A 227 5.34 38.03 -13.09
N THR A 228 5.02 36.86 -13.68
CA THR A 228 3.75 36.17 -13.39
C THR A 228 3.76 35.40 -12.07
N GLU A 229 4.90 35.09 -11.46
CA GLU A 229 4.93 34.30 -10.21
C GLU A 229 5.44 35.01 -8.94
N VAL A 230 5.95 36.25 -8.98
CA VAL A 230 6.56 36.87 -7.77
C VAL A 230 6.12 38.31 -7.50
N ARG A 231 4.83 38.61 -7.65
CA ARG A 231 4.27 39.78 -6.97
C ARG A 231 2.93 39.48 -6.30
N PRO A 232 2.87 39.35 -4.96
CA PRO A 232 1.60 39.54 -4.28
C PRO A 232 1.07 40.96 -4.59
N PRO A 233 -0.26 41.13 -4.75
CA PRO A 233 -0.85 42.42 -5.07
C PRO A 233 -0.45 43.44 -4.00
N GLN A 234 0.03 44.60 -4.44
CA GLN A 234 0.39 45.64 -3.49
C GLN A 234 -0.88 46.15 -2.79
N PRO A 235 -0.80 46.55 -1.50
CA PRO A 235 -1.95 47.11 -0.79
C PRO A 235 -2.49 48.35 -1.53
N GLY A 236 -3.62 48.18 -2.23
CA GLY A 236 -4.25 49.22 -3.06
C GLY A 236 -4.47 48.86 -4.52
N GLU A 237 -4.00 47.70 -4.99
CA GLU A 237 -4.34 47.18 -6.32
C GLU A 237 -5.79 46.67 -6.32
N GLN A 238 -6.64 47.26 -7.15
CA GLN A 238 -8.05 46.89 -7.21
C GLN A 238 -8.17 45.51 -7.86
N VAL A 239 -8.56 44.51 -7.06
CA VAL A 239 -9.07 43.24 -7.59
C VAL A 239 -10.23 43.58 -8.52
N VAL A 240 -10.02 43.41 -9.83
CA VAL A 240 -11.10 43.57 -10.81
C VAL A 240 -12.03 42.40 -10.59
N VAL A 241 -13.13 42.64 -9.88
CA VAL A 241 -14.21 41.65 -9.76
C VAL A 241 -14.70 41.38 -11.17
N VAL A 242 -14.41 40.18 -11.69
CA VAL A 242 -14.84 39.76 -13.01
C VAL A 242 -16.35 39.55 -12.95
N THR A 243 -17.10 40.37 -13.69
CA THR A 243 -18.56 40.27 -13.75
C THR A 243 -19.00 39.71 -15.10
N PRO A 244 -20.22 39.14 -15.21
CA PRO A 244 -20.76 38.70 -16.50
C PRO A 244 -20.72 39.79 -17.58
N GLU A 245 -20.85 41.06 -17.21
CA GLU A 245 -20.75 42.20 -18.13
C GLU A 245 -19.36 42.36 -18.77
N LEU A 246 -18.30 41.83 -18.13
CA LEU A 246 -16.94 41.76 -18.66
C LEU A 246 -16.71 40.52 -19.53
N VAL A 247 -17.32 39.39 -19.18
CA VAL A 247 -17.11 38.10 -19.86
C VAL A 247 -17.93 37.98 -21.14
N CYS A 248 -19.21 38.38 -21.11
CA CYS A 248 -20.13 38.14 -22.22
C CYS A 248 -19.77 38.84 -23.54
N PRO A 249 -19.14 40.03 -23.56
CA PRO A 249 -18.60 40.59 -24.79
C PRO A 249 -17.51 39.71 -25.42
N LEU A 250 -16.60 39.14 -24.61
CA LEU A 250 -15.53 38.25 -25.09
C LEU A 250 -16.09 36.91 -25.54
N TRP A 251 -17.07 36.36 -24.81
CA TRP A 251 -17.80 35.15 -25.18
C TRP A 251 -18.39 35.25 -26.59
N ASN A 252 -19.12 36.33 -26.86
CA ASN A 252 -19.73 36.59 -28.16
C ASN A 252 -18.67 36.90 -29.23
N GLN A 253 -17.59 37.59 -28.86
CA GLN A 253 -16.49 37.88 -29.79
C GLN A 253 -15.76 36.60 -30.23
N CYS A 254 -15.63 35.62 -29.33
CA CYS A 254 -15.05 34.31 -29.62
C CYS A 254 -16.04 33.32 -30.25
N GLY A 255 -17.30 33.73 -30.50
CA GLY A 255 -18.32 32.90 -31.14
C GLY A 255 -18.88 31.78 -30.26
N MET A 256 -18.62 31.81 -28.95
CA MET A 256 -19.10 30.79 -28.00
C MET A 256 -20.62 30.76 -27.88
N ASP A 257 -21.28 31.87 -28.22
CA ASP A 257 -22.73 31.99 -28.27
C ASP A 257 -23.39 31.07 -29.30
N GLN A 258 -22.65 30.67 -30.33
CA GLN A 258 -23.13 29.75 -31.37
C GLN A 258 -23.07 28.29 -30.93
N PHE A 259 -22.16 27.95 -30.00
CA PHE A 259 -21.91 26.58 -29.56
C PHE A 259 -22.68 26.25 -28.28
N PHE A 260 -22.58 27.11 -27.28
CA PHE A 260 -23.14 26.87 -25.95
C PHE A 260 -24.40 27.69 -25.66
N GLY A 261 -24.74 28.63 -26.55
CA GLY A 261 -25.86 29.55 -26.37
C GLY A 261 -25.46 30.86 -25.67
N PRO A 262 -26.45 31.73 -25.38
CA PRO A 262 -26.20 33.07 -24.86
C PRO A 262 -25.39 33.03 -23.55
N CYS A 263 -24.32 33.83 -23.48
CA CYS A 263 -23.42 33.90 -22.32
C CYS A 263 -24.17 34.07 -20.98
N GLU A 264 -25.17 34.96 -20.95
CA GLU A 264 -25.94 35.24 -19.73
C GLU A 264 -26.75 34.03 -19.25
N GLN A 265 -27.15 33.15 -20.17
CA GLN A 265 -27.87 31.92 -19.85
C GLN A 265 -26.91 30.86 -19.32
N VAL A 266 -25.77 30.65 -20.01
CA VAL A 266 -24.75 29.70 -19.58
C VAL A 266 -24.20 30.08 -18.19
N LEU A 267 -23.81 31.34 -17.97
CA LEU A 267 -23.34 31.79 -16.66
C LEU A 267 -24.43 31.79 -15.57
N ALA A 268 -25.72 31.75 -15.93
CA ALA A 268 -26.81 31.59 -14.98
C ALA A 268 -27.07 30.12 -14.61
N ASP A 269 -26.94 29.20 -15.57
CA ASP A 269 -27.23 27.78 -15.41
C ASP A 269 -26.15 27.05 -14.60
N PHE A 270 -24.89 27.47 -14.68
CA PHE A 270 -23.76 26.86 -13.96
C PHE A 270 -23.46 27.46 -12.58
N GLY A 271 -24.29 28.40 -12.10
CA GLY A 271 -24.13 29.07 -10.81
C GLY A 271 -23.08 30.17 -10.84
N ARG A 272 -23.29 31.23 -10.04
CA ARG A 272 -22.39 32.40 -9.95
C ARG A 272 -21.14 32.13 -9.12
N ASP A 273 -20.49 30.99 -9.31
CA ASP A 273 -19.18 30.80 -8.69
C ASP A 273 -18.19 31.76 -9.34
N GLY A 274 -17.66 32.69 -8.56
CA GLY A 274 -16.78 33.76 -9.05
C GLY A 274 -15.56 33.21 -9.79
N ASN A 275 -15.08 32.03 -9.38
CA ASN A 275 -13.93 31.34 -9.96
C ASN A 275 -14.20 30.85 -11.40
N LEU A 276 -15.42 30.41 -11.70
CA LEU A 276 -15.81 29.98 -13.04
C LEU A 276 -15.81 31.17 -14.00
N VAL A 277 -16.44 32.28 -13.59
CA VAL A 277 -16.54 33.50 -14.39
C VAL A 277 -15.14 34.09 -14.66
N GLU A 278 -14.26 34.03 -13.66
CA GLU A 278 -12.87 34.48 -13.77
C GLU A 278 -12.02 33.57 -14.68
N CYS A 279 -12.16 32.24 -14.58
CA CYS A 279 -11.50 31.29 -15.47
C CYS A 279 -11.89 31.53 -16.93
N VAL A 280 -13.19 31.59 -17.20
CA VAL A 280 -13.72 31.82 -18.55
C VAL A 280 -13.27 33.18 -19.09
N TYR A 281 -13.26 34.22 -18.24
CA TYR A 281 -12.76 35.53 -18.63
C TYR A 281 -11.29 35.52 -18.99
N ASN A 282 -10.44 34.89 -18.18
CA ASN A 282 -9.00 34.84 -18.41
C ASN A 282 -8.67 34.04 -19.68
N LEU A 283 -9.34 32.91 -19.90
CA LEU A 283 -9.24 32.12 -21.12
C LEU A 283 -9.56 32.99 -22.35
N LEU A 284 -10.76 33.58 -22.38
CA LEU A 284 -11.25 34.34 -23.53
C LEU A 284 -10.51 35.66 -23.77
N ARG A 285 -10.03 36.32 -22.70
CA ARG A 285 -9.25 37.56 -22.78
C ARG A 285 -7.89 37.34 -23.44
N ASN A 286 -7.23 36.23 -23.13
CA ASN A 286 -5.89 35.95 -23.61
C ASN A 286 -5.93 35.49 -25.06
N GLN A 287 -6.82 34.54 -25.39
CA GLN A 287 -7.04 34.11 -26.76
C GLN A 287 -8.37 33.37 -26.87
N CYS A 288 -9.13 33.62 -27.94
CA CYS A 288 -10.31 32.79 -28.23
C CYS A 288 -9.88 31.32 -28.43
N PRO A 289 -10.45 30.36 -27.68
CA PRO A 289 -10.19 28.93 -27.84
C PRO A 289 -10.31 28.49 -29.29
N ARG A 290 -9.46 27.56 -29.71
CA ARG A 290 -9.57 26.99 -31.06
C ARG A 290 -10.69 25.95 -31.11
N ASP A 291 -10.85 25.20 -30.02
CA ASP A 291 -11.98 24.33 -29.77
C ASP A 291 -12.88 24.95 -28.69
N PRO A 292 -14.18 25.18 -28.96
CA PRO A 292 -15.13 25.61 -27.95
C PRO A 292 -15.15 24.71 -26.72
N GLU A 293 -14.85 23.41 -26.84
CA GLU A 293 -14.82 22.47 -25.72
C GLU A 293 -13.71 22.74 -24.69
N GLU A 294 -12.66 23.49 -25.06
CA GLU A 294 -11.62 23.94 -24.10
C GLU A 294 -12.21 24.76 -22.94
N ILE A 295 -13.41 25.33 -23.10
CA ILE A 295 -14.10 26.06 -22.05
C ILE A 295 -14.61 25.16 -20.91
N PHE A 296 -14.77 23.85 -21.16
CA PHE A 296 -15.20 22.87 -20.15
C PHE A 296 -14.18 22.71 -19.02
N ILE A 297 -12.91 23.01 -19.27
CA ILE A 297 -11.87 23.04 -18.22
C ILE A 297 -12.26 23.99 -17.07
N CYS A 298 -12.98 25.07 -17.37
CA CYS A 298 -13.48 25.99 -16.35
C CYS A 298 -14.74 25.45 -15.66
N PHE A 299 -15.58 24.68 -16.34
CA PHE A 299 -16.86 24.15 -15.82
C PHE A 299 -16.70 22.93 -14.90
N GLU A 300 -15.63 22.15 -15.05
CA GLU A 300 -15.34 20.97 -14.22
C GLU A 300 -14.79 21.30 -12.82
N GLY A 301 -14.85 22.57 -12.40
CA GLY A 301 -14.48 23.02 -11.04
C GLY A 301 -13.01 23.39 -10.86
N GLY A 302 -12.22 23.46 -11.93
CA GLY A 302 -10.80 23.78 -11.90
C GLY A 302 -10.48 25.23 -12.26
N GLY A 303 -10.57 26.14 -11.30
CA GLY A 303 -9.85 27.42 -11.37
C GLY A 303 -8.34 27.30 -11.10
N GLY A 304 -7.87 26.09 -10.76
CA GLY A 304 -6.47 25.69 -10.79
C GLY A 304 -6.16 24.97 -12.11
N PRO A 305 -4.87 24.83 -12.50
CA PRO A 305 -4.52 23.94 -13.61
C PRO A 305 -5.21 22.60 -13.36
N ALA A 306 -5.99 22.12 -14.33
CA ALA A 306 -6.53 20.77 -14.27
C ALA A 306 -5.37 19.83 -13.89
N PRO A 307 -5.57 18.85 -12.99
CA PRO A 307 -4.55 17.85 -12.76
C PRO A 307 -4.11 17.35 -14.14
N PRO A 308 -2.81 17.44 -14.47
CA PRO A 308 -2.32 17.13 -15.80
C PRO A 308 -2.90 15.79 -16.21
N ASN A 309 -3.54 15.71 -17.38
CA ASN A 309 -3.97 14.43 -17.92
C ASN A 309 -2.70 13.61 -18.15
N PRO A 310 -2.42 12.58 -17.33
CA PRO A 310 -1.12 11.92 -17.33
C PRO A 310 -0.86 11.28 -18.71
N ILE A 311 -1.91 10.78 -19.37
CA ILE A 311 -1.82 10.23 -20.73
C ILE A 311 -1.45 11.30 -21.75
N ALA A 312 -2.00 12.51 -21.61
CA ALA A 312 -1.68 13.62 -22.52
C ALA A 312 -0.22 14.06 -22.39
N ASP A 313 0.29 14.06 -21.15
CA ASP A 313 1.70 14.36 -20.86
C ASP A 313 2.63 13.24 -21.34
N GLU A 314 2.31 11.97 -21.08
CA GLU A 314 3.07 10.83 -21.61
C GLU A 314 3.08 10.79 -23.14
N CYS A 315 1.95 11.08 -23.79
CA CYS A 315 1.86 11.19 -25.24
C CYS A 315 2.68 12.37 -25.79
N ARG A 316 2.70 13.50 -25.10
CA ARG A 316 3.56 14.65 -25.43
C ARG A 316 5.02 14.21 -25.35
N ASP A 317 5.44 13.65 -24.22
CA ASP A 317 6.83 13.29 -23.94
C ASP A 317 7.33 12.24 -24.95
N LEU A 318 6.51 11.22 -25.28
CA LEU A 318 6.83 10.23 -26.31
C LEU A 318 7.01 10.88 -27.69
N CYS A 319 6.11 11.79 -28.07
CA CYS A 319 6.16 12.46 -29.37
C CYS A 319 7.33 13.45 -29.47
N GLU A 320 7.69 14.12 -28.38
CA GLU A 320 8.86 14.97 -28.27
C GLU A 320 10.15 14.14 -28.42
N ALA A 321 10.26 13.01 -27.71
CA ALA A 321 11.39 12.09 -27.83
C ALA A 321 11.55 11.55 -29.27
N ARG A 322 10.44 11.15 -29.91
CA ARG A 322 10.45 10.69 -31.31
C ARG A 322 10.85 11.80 -32.28
N ALA A 323 10.35 13.01 -32.08
CA ALA A 323 10.70 14.18 -32.90
C ALA A 323 12.19 14.53 -32.76
N PHE A 324 12.71 14.53 -31.52
CA PHE A 324 14.12 14.76 -31.20
C PHE A 324 15.01 13.72 -31.91
N CYS A 325 14.58 12.46 -31.96
CA CYS A 325 15.28 11.37 -32.64
C CYS A 325 15.08 11.30 -34.16
N GLY A 326 14.42 12.30 -34.74
CA GLY A 326 14.30 12.44 -36.20
C GLY A 326 13.22 11.57 -36.83
N ASP A 327 12.27 11.02 -36.06
CA ASP A 327 11.11 10.32 -36.61
C ASP A 327 10.21 11.30 -37.38
N ALA A 328 10.13 11.11 -38.71
CA ALA A 328 9.35 11.97 -39.58
C ALA A 328 7.86 12.00 -39.23
N ALA A 329 7.31 10.93 -38.63
CA ALA A 329 5.92 10.89 -38.18
C ALA A 329 5.68 11.77 -36.94
N ALA A 330 6.71 12.02 -36.14
CA ALA A 330 6.64 12.83 -34.92
C ALA A 330 7.11 14.29 -35.12
N GLN A 331 7.69 14.64 -36.26
CA GLN A 331 8.09 16.02 -36.57
C GLN A 331 6.92 17.02 -36.54
N ASP A 332 5.70 16.55 -36.81
CA ASP A 332 4.47 17.29 -36.54
C ASP A 332 3.98 16.94 -35.12
N GLN A 333 4.67 17.44 -34.10
CA GLN A 333 4.41 17.12 -32.69
C GLN A 333 2.93 17.26 -32.30
N PRO A 334 2.19 18.33 -32.69
CA PRO A 334 0.77 18.44 -32.37
C PRO A 334 -0.09 17.32 -32.97
N ARG A 335 0.27 16.85 -34.17
CA ARG A 335 -0.42 15.73 -34.81
C ARG A 335 -0.05 14.40 -34.15
N CYS A 336 1.24 14.17 -33.88
CA CYS A 336 1.69 12.97 -33.17
C CYS A 336 0.99 12.84 -31.82
N ARG A 337 0.98 13.92 -31.03
CA ARG A 337 0.33 13.97 -29.72
C ARG A 337 -1.15 13.65 -29.84
N ARG A 338 -1.87 14.29 -30.77
CA ARG A 338 -3.30 14.02 -31.01
C ARG A 338 -3.55 12.57 -31.43
N ASP A 339 -2.73 12.01 -32.30
CA ASP A 339 -2.87 10.63 -32.78
C ASP A 339 -2.58 9.62 -31.65
N CYS A 340 -1.65 9.95 -30.74
CA CYS A 340 -1.36 9.19 -29.52
C CYS A 340 -2.51 9.27 -28.52
N GLU A 341 -2.97 10.48 -28.17
CA GLU A 341 -4.09 10.72 -27.26
C GLU A 341 -5.38 10.05 -27.78
N ALA A 342 -5.67 10.16 -29.08
CA ALA A 342 -6.85 9.53 -29.68
C ALA A 342 -6.81 7.99 -29.61
N GLN A 343 -5.62 7.38 -29.62
CA GLN A 343 -5.46 5.94 -29.42
C GLN A 343 -5.54 5.56 -27.94
N ALA A 344 -4.90 6.33 -27.06
CA ALA A 344 -4.88 6.10 -25.62
C ALA A 344 -6.23 6.38 -24.94
N SER A 345 -7.09 7.20 -25.55
CA SER A 345 -8.46 7.50 -25.10
C SER A 345 -9.54 6.82 -25.95
N ALA A 346 -9.17 5.91 -26.86
CA ALA A 346 -10.16 5.19 -27.65
C ALA A 346 -11.07 4.36 -26.73
N ASN A 347 -12.38 4.38 -26.97
CA ASN A 347 -13.35 3.47 -26.32
C ASN A 347 -13.21 2.00 -26.77
N VAL A 348 -12.04 1.62 -27.27
CA VAL A 348 -11.70 0.27 -27.73
C VAL A 348 -10.42 -0.11 -27.00
N ALA A 349 -10.46 -1.19 -26.23
CA ALA A 349 -9.36 -1.59 -25.36
C ALA A 349 -8.03 -1.85 -26.11
N ASP A 350 -8.11 -2.30 -27.38
CA ASP A 350 -6.94 -2.64 -28.18
C ASP A 350 -6.03 -1.45 -28.52
N PRO A 351 -6.49 -0.35 -29.13
CA PRO A 351 -5.69 0.86 -29.31
C PRO A 351 -5.06 1.38 -28.00
N VAL A 352 -5.81 1.35 -26.90
CA VAL A 352 -5.34 1.83 -25.59
C VAL A 352 -4.17 0.98 -25.10
N ALA A 353 -4.33 -0.35 -25.08
CA ALA A 353 -3.29 -1.28 -24.66
C ALA A 353 -2.03 -1.16 -25.55
N ARG A 354 -2.21 -1.02 -26.86
CA ARG A 354 -1.08 -0.91 -27.81
C ARG A 354 -0.28 0.38 -27.62
N VAL A 355 -0.93 1.49 -27.26
CA VAL A 355 -0.22 2.74 -26.96
C VAL A 355 0.41 2.71 -25.57
N ALA A 356 -0.24 2.12 -24.57
CA ALA A 356 0.30 2.04 -23.20
C ALA A 356 1.71 1.44 -23.14
N TYR A 357 2.00 0.38 -23.89
CA TYR A 357 3.35 -0.20 -23.97
C TYR A 357 4.39 0.74 -24.60
N GLN A 358 3.98 1.66 -25.47
CA GLN A 358 4.88 2.63 -26.11
C GLN A 358 5.10 3.87 -25.25
N LEU A 359 4.14 4.26 -24.40
CA LEU A 359 4.24 5.47 -23.56
C LEU A 359 5.46 5.41 -22.64
N ALA A 360 5.77 4.24 -22.07
CA ALA A 360 6.98 4.03 -21.25
C ALA A 360 8.29 4.32 -22.01
N CYS A 361 8.30 4.23 -23.35
CA CYS A 361 9.49 4.54 -24.15
C CYS A 361 9.86 6.02 -24.16
N ALA A 362 8.98 6.92 -23.69
CA ALA A 362 9.31 8.33 -23.52
C ALA A 362 10.52 8.54 -22.58
N GLY A 363 10.74 7.64 -21.62
CA GLY A 363 11.89 7.67 -20.69
C GLY A 363 13.23 7.21 -21.27
N ALA A 364 13.29 6.83 -22.55
CA ALA A 364 14.52 6.33 -23.15
C ALA A 364 15.63 7.40 -23.23
N TRP A 365 16.83 7.03 -22.79
CA TRP A 365 17.97 7.95 -22.59
C TRP A 365 18.71 8.36 -23.86
N SER A 366 18.48 7.66 -24.96
CA SER A 366 19.12 7.95 -26.23
C SER A 366 18.23 7.55 -27.39
N CYS A 367 18.48 8.10 -28.59
CA CYS A 367 17.72 7.71 -29.78
C CYS A 367 17.84 6.23 -30.17
N PRO A 368 19.01 5.58 -30.03
CA PRO A 368 19.09 4.12 -30.11
C PRO A 368 18.21 3.39 -29.09
N ASP A 369 18.17 3.86 -27.83
CA ASP A 369 17.36 3.23 -26.78
C ASP A 369 15.86 3.44 -27.02
N LEU A 370 15.45 4.63 -27.48
CA LEU A 370 14.07 4.92 -27.87
C LEU A 370 13.63 4.02 -29.02
N ALA A 371 14.48 3.87 -30.04
CA ALA A 371 14.18 3.00 -31.17
C ALA A 371 14.08 1.53 -30.74
N ALA A 372 15.00 1.06 -29.87
CA ALA A 372 14.95 -0.29 -29.33
C ALA A 372 13.69 -0.52 -28.48
N CYS A 373 13.37 0.40 -27.58
CA CYS A 373 12.15 0.35 -26.78
C CYS A 373 10.90 0.33 -27.67
N LEU A 374 10.80 1.22 -28.65
CA LEU A 374 9.66 1.25 -29.57
C LEU A 374 9.54 -0.01 -30.44
N ASP A 375 10.66 -0.66 -30.77
CA ASP A 375 10.67 -1.94 -31.47
C ASP A 375 10.21 -3.09 -30.55
N ASP A 376 10.65 -3.11 -29.28
CA ASP A 376 10.33 -4.11 -28.27
C ASP A 376 8.89 -3.97 -27.73
N SER A 377 8.38 -2.74 -27.63
CA SER A 377 7.02 -2.41 -27.21
C SER A 377 5.97 -2.61 -28.31
N ARG A 378 6.36 -3.06 -29.52
CA ARG A 378 5.36 -3.42 -30.53
C ARG A 378 4.60 -4.66 -30.07
N PRO A 379 3.27 -4.73 -30.31
CA PRO A 379 2.48 -5.89 -29.93
C PRO A 379 3.05 -7.23 -30.41
N ALA A 380 3.55 -7.28 -31.64
CA ALA A 380 4.20 -8.47 -32.18
C ALA A 380 5.50 -8.86 -31.45
N ALA A 381 6.26 -7.90 -30.94
CA ALA A 381 7.48 -8.14 -30.17
C ALA A 381 7.15 -8.58 -28.74
N VAL A 382 6.23 -7.88 -28.07
CA VAL A 382 5.70 -8.26 -26.75
C VAL A 382 5.14 -9.69 -26.78
N CYS A 383 4.30 -10.00 -27.77
CA CYS A 383 3.74 -11.34 -27.94
C CYS A 383 4.80 -12.39 -28.29
N ALA A 384 5.84 -12.03 -29.04
CA ALA A 384 6.96 -12.94 -29.30
C ALA A 384 7.70 -13.29 -28.02
N GLN A 385 8.01 -12.30 -27.18
CA GLN A 385 8.72 -12.50 -25.90
C GLN A 385 7.89 -13.33 -24.91
N HIS A 386 6.59 -13.00 -24.79
CA HIS A 386 5.66 -13.75 -23.95
C HIS A 386 5.56 -15.22 -24.38
N CYS A 387 5.37 -15.48 -25.67
CA CYS A 387 5.23 -16.84 -26.19
C CYS A 387 6.54 -17.63 -26.17
N GLU A 388 7.69 -16.97 -26.34
CA GLU A 388 9.01 -17.59 -26.14
C GLU A 388 9.19 -18.04 -24.68
N ALA A 389 8.79 -17.19 -23.71
CA ALA A 389 8.88 -17.52 -22.29
C ALA A 389 8.00 -18.74 -21.93
N LEU A 390 6.77 -18.79 -22.44
CA LEU A 390 5.87 -19.92 -22.25
C LEU A 390 6.39 -21.20 -22.92
N ALA A 391 6.79 -21.13 -24.19
CA ALA A 391 7.33 -22.29 -24.92
C ALA A 391 8.66 -22.81 -24.33
N GLY A 392 9.44 -21.94 -23.68
CA GLY A 392 10.64 -22.33 -22.93
C GLY A 392 10.35 -23.20 -21.71
N CYS A 393 9.11 -23.19 -21.21
CA CYS A 393 8.68 -23.92 -20.01
C CYS A 393 7.68 -25.04 -20.27
N ASP A 394 7.02 -25.04 -21.44
CA ASP A 394 6.16 -26.12 -21.92
C ASP A 394 6.40 -26.39 -23.42
N GLU A 395 7.01 -27.53 -23.73
CA GLU A 395 7.28 -27.98 -25.10
C GLU A 395 5.99 -28.22 -25.93
N GLY A 396 4.83 -28.27 -25.28
CA GLY A 396 3.53 -28.41 -25.93
C GLY A 396 3.00 -27.13 -26.57
N ILE A 397 3.59 -25.96 -26.27
CA ILE A 397 3.11 -24.67 -26.78
C ILE A 397 3.64 -24.42 -28.19
N ASP A 398 2.73 -24.36 -29.17
CA ASP A 398 3.05 -23.90 -30.51
C ASP A 398 3.21 -22.38 -30.50
N GLU A 399 4.45 -21.92 -30.55
CA GLU A 399 4.81 -20.50 -30.48
C GLU A 399 4.14 -19.65 -31.56
N ALA A 400 3.90 -20.19 -32.75
CA ALA A 400 3.23 -19.44 -33.82
C ALA A 400 1.74 -19.25 -33.53
N VAL A 401 1.09 -20.26 -32.97
CA VAL A 401 -0.31 -20.18 -32.52
C VAL A 401 -0.42 -19.21 -31.34
N CYS A 402 0.45 -19.35 -30.34
CA CYS A 402 0.50 -18.45 -29.19
C CYS A 402 0.66 -16.98 -29.62
N ARG A 403 1.60 -16.68 -30.53
CA ARG A 403 1.82 -15.30 -31.01
C ARG A 403 0.59 -14.73 -31.72
N ALA A 404 -0.10 -15.56 -32.50
CA ALA A 404 -1.31 -15.14 -33.21
C ALA A 404 -2.48 -14.88 -32.25
N ASP A 405 -2.67 -15.74 -31.24
CA ASP A 405 -3.69 -15.56 -30.22
C ASP A 405 -3.39 -14.33 -29.33
N CYS A 406 -2.13 -14.15 -28.94
CA CYS A 406 -1.68 -12.99 -28.17
C CYS A 406 -1.90 -11.67 -28.94
N ASP A 407 -1.59 -11.60 -30.24
CA ASP A 407 -1.78 -10.37 -31.02
C ASP A 407 -3.27 -10.08 -31.29
N ARG A 408 -4.09 -11.12 -31.50
CA ARG A 408 -5.55 -11.00 -31.62
C ARG A 408 -6.15 -10.43 -30.33
N ASP A 409 -5.73 -10.97 -29.20
CA ASP A 409 -6.28 -10.65 -27.88
C ASP A 409 -5.39 -9.63 -27.13
N PHE A 410 -4.60 -8.83 -27.85
CA PHE A 410 -3.63 -7.92 -27.25
C PHE A 410 -4.32 -6.89 -26.35
N GLY A 411 -5.42 -6.31 -26.83
CA GLY A 411 -6.23 -5.34 -26.12
C GLY A 411 -6.95 -5.82 -24.86
N ARG A 412 -6.98 -7.13 -24.60
CA ARG A 412 -7.77 -7.69 -23.49
C ARG A 412 -7.12 -7.40 -22.16
N LEU A 413 -7.90 -6.92 -21.19
CA LEU A 413 -7.39 -6.65 -19.84
C LEU A 413 -6.83 -7.91 -19.18
N ARG A 414 -7.54 -9.05 -19.28
CA ARG A 414 -7.01 -10.31 -18.72
C ARG A 414 -5.73 -10.79 -19.40
N GLN A 415 -5.54 -10.50 -20.69
CA GLN A 415 -4.33 -10.89 -21.41
C GLN A 415 -3.18 -9.94 -21.09
N PHE A 416 -3.48 -8.66 -20.87
CA PHE A 416 -2.52 -7.70 -20.34
C PHE A 416 -1.96 -8.18 -18.99
N ASP A 417 -2.84 -8.55 -18.06
CA ASP A 417 -2.46 -9.05 -16.73
C ASP A 417 -1.67 -10.36 -16.83
N TYR A 418 -2.10 -11.28 -17.70
CA TYR A 418 -1.39 -12.54 -17.92
C TYR A 418 0.02 -12.33 -18.49
N ARG A 419 0.18 -11.42 -19.47
CA ARG A 419 1.50 -11.06 -20.01
C ARG A 419 2.38 -10.43 -18.95
N ALA A 420 1.85 -9.49 -18.16
CA ALA A 420 2.58 -8.84 -17.08
C ALA A 420 3.05 -9.86 -16.02
N CYS A 421 2.20 -10.83 -15.66
CA CYS A 421 2.60 -11.94 -14.78
C CYS A 421 3.76 -12.75 -15.36
N VAL A 422 3.64 -13.19 -16.62
CA VAL A 422 4.68 -14.01 -17.28
C VAL A 422 6.01 -13.24 -17.40
N ASP A 423 5.95 -11.95 -17.71
CA ASP A 423 7.14 -11.10 -17.82
C ASP A 423 7.86 -10.95 -16.48
N LEU A 424 7.12 -10.76 -15.37
CA LEU A 424 7.69 -10.71 -14.01
C LEU A 424 8.24 -12.07 -13.58
N ALA A 425 7.50 -13.14 -13.83
CA ALA A 425 7.85 -14.51 -13.45
C ALA A 425 9.06 -15.06 -14.22
N ARG A 426 9.42 -14.47 -15.37
CA ARG A 426 10.53 -14.91 -16.21
C ARG A 426 11.87 -14.96 -15.47
N ALA A 427 12.11 -14.03 -14.55
CA ALA A 427 13.34 -13.99 -13.75
C ALA A 427 13.44 -15.12 -12.70
N GLU A 428 12.30 -15.67 -12.28
CA GLU A 428 12.18 -16.71 -11.26
C GLU A 428 12.17 -18.13 -11.85
N GLY A 429 12.00 -18.24 -13.17
CA GLY A 429 12.06 -19.48 -13.94
C GLY A 429 10.70 -20.15 -14.12
N CYS A 430 10.72 -21.37 -14.67
CA CYS A 430 9.50 -22.01 -15.18
C CYS A 430 8.43 -22.32 -14.13
N GLY A 431 8.79 -22.52 -12.86
CA GLY A 431 7.81 -22.73 -11.80
C GLY A 431 6.93 -21.50 -11.56
N ALA A 432 7.52 -20.31 -11.62
CA ALA A 432 6.78 -19.05 -11.48
C ALA A 432 5.93 -18.76 -12.73
N ILE A 433 6.48 -19.00 -13.94
CA ILE A 433 5.73 -18.84 -15.19
C ILE A 433 4.50 -19.77 -15.21
N GLN A 434 4.66 -21.03 -14.76
CA GLN A 434 3.55 -21.99 -14.68
C GLN A 434 2.52 -21.62 -13.60
N ALA A 435 2.86 -20.77 -12.63
CA ALA A 435 1.92 -20.25 -11.65
C ALA A 435 1.10 -19.05 -12.18
N CYS A 436 1.52 -18.44 -13.30
CA CYS A 436 0.69 -17.47 -14.00
C CYS A 436 -0.48 -18.18 -14.68
N GLU A 437 -1.69 -17.84 -14.30
CA GLU A 437 -2.92 -18.37 -14.91
C GLU A 437 -3.65 -17.24 -15.63
N LEU A 438 -4.09 -17.50 -16.86
CA LEU A 438 -4.98 -16.59 -17.57
C LEU A 438 -6.34 -16.61 -16.87
N ALA A 439 -6.82 -15.44 -16.43
CA ALA A 439 -8.10 -15.34 -15.75
C ALA A 439 -9.23 -15.97 -16.61
N PRO A 440 -10.18 -16.70 -15.98
CA PRO A 440 -11.25 -17.38 -16.71
C PRO A 440 -12.05 -16.46 -17.64
N ALA A 441 -12.43 -17.00 -18.79
CA ALA A 441 -13.33 -16.34 -19.73
C ALA A 441 -14.77 -16.84 -19.54
N VAL A 442 -15.73 -15.94 -19.71
CA VAL A 442 -17.13 -16.31 -19.96
C VAL A 442 -17.37 -16.33 -21.48
N PRO A 443 -18.35 -17.08 -22.02
CA PRO A 443 -18.61 -17.19 -23.45
C PRO A 443 -19.32 -15.92 -23.98
N CYS A 444 -18.62 -14.79 -23.91
CA CYS A 444 -19.08 -13.48 -24.36
C CYS A 444 -19.48 -13.45 -25.83
N ASP A 445 -18.81 -14.22 -26.69
CA ASP A 445 -19.19 -14.34 -28.11
C ASP A 445 -20.63 -14.84 -28.26
N GLN A 446 -20.99 -15.88 -27.50
CA GLN A 446 -22.32 -16.48 -27.55
C GLN A 446 -23.38 -15.54 -26.95
N ALA A 447 -23.03 -14.85 -25.86
CA ALA A 447 -23.92 -13.89 -25.21
C ALA A 447 -24.19 -12.69 -26.13
N CYS A 448 -23.16 -12.19 -26.80
CA CYS A 448 -23.29 -11.10 -27.77
C CYS A 448 -23.97 -11.53 -29.06
N GLU A 449 -23.82 -12.78 -29.52
CA GLU A 449 -24.63 -13.32 -30.61
C GLU A 449 -26.11 -13.38 -30.20
N ALA A 450 -26.41 -13.84 -28.98
CA ALA A 450 -27.77 -13.87 -28.44
C ALA A 450 -28.38 -12.46 -28.31
N LEU A 451 -27.60 -11.50 -27.80
CA LEU A 451 -28.02 -10.10 -27.72
C LEU A 451 -28.17 -9.47 -29.11
N GLY A 452 -27.27 -9.80 -30.05
CA GLY A 452 -27.30 -9.37 -31.45
C GLY A 452 -28.54 -9.84 -32.22
N ALA A 453 -29.14 -10.96 -31.80
CA ALA A 453 -30.43 -11.41 -32.33
C ALA A 453 -31.60 -10.52 -31.88
N CYS A 454 -31.42 -9.73 -30.82
CA CYS A 454 -32.44 -8.91 -30.17
C CYS A 454 -32.23 -7.40 -30.34
N ALA A 455 -30.99 -6.94 -30.50
CA ALA A 455 -30.61 -5.55 -30.65
C ALA A 455 -29.35 -5.43 -31.53
N ASP A 456 -29.12 -4.27 -32.14
CA ASP A 456 -27.84 -3.99 -32.80
C ASP A 456 -26.74 -3.86 -31.74
N VAL A 457 -25.90 -4.88 -31.63
CA VAL A 457 -24.69 -4.87 -30.80
C VAL A 457 -23.50 -4.38 -31.62
N GLY A 458 -22.63 -3.57 -31.01
CA GLY A 458 -21.39 -3.15 -31.65
C GLY A 458 -20.46 -4.33 -31.93
N GLU A 459 -19.55 -4.18 -32.90
CA GLU A 459 -18.51 -5.18 -33.21
C GLU A 459 -17.59 -5.50 -32.02
N THR A 460 -17.55 -4.61 -31.01
CA THR A 460 -16.79 -4.78 -29.76
C THR A 460 -17.57 -5.46 -28.65
N CYS A 461 -18.83 -5.89 -28.84
CA CYS A 461 -19.65 -6.43 -27.75
C CYS A 461 -18.98 -7.57 -27.00
N ALA A 462 -18.50 -8.60 -27.72
CA ALA A 462 -17.82 -9.73 -27.09
C ALA A 462 -16.55 -9.25 -26.39
N ALA A 463 -15.99 -8.14 -26.89
CA ALA A 463 -14.83 -7.55 -26.31
C ALA A 463 -15.08 -6.86 -24.97
N ASP A 464 -16.01 -5.92 -24.97
CA ASP A 464 -16.41 -5.17 -23.80
C ASP A 464 -16.99 -6.10 -22.72
N CYS A 465 -17.68 -7.17 -23.12
CA CYS A 465 -18.13 -8.22 -22.22
C CYS A 465 -16.96 -8.92 -21.51
N ASP A 466 -15.91 -9.30 -22.24
CA ASP A 466 -14.77 -10.01 -21.66
C ASP A 466 -13.99 -9.15 -20.66
N ASP A 467 -13.76 -7.89 -21.02
CA ASP A 467 -13.05 -6.93 -20.17
C ASP A 467 -13.89 -6.54 -18.94
N ARG A 468 -15.22 -6.41 -19.10
CA ARG A 468 -16.13 -6.27 -17.94
C ARG A 468 -16.12 -7.51 -17.05
N HIS A 469 -16.05 -8.71 -17.61
CA HIS A 469 -15.93 -9.92 -16.80
C HIS A 469 -14.61 -9.95 -16.01
N PHE A 470 -13.52 -9.45 -16.59
CA PHE A 470 -12.27 -9.35 -15.84
C PHE A 470 -12.37 -8.37 -14.66
N VAL A 471 -13.00 -7.21 -14.86
CA VAL A 471 -13.13 -6.16 -13.82
C VAL A 471 -14.24 -6.48 -12.80
N ALA A 472 -15.35 -7.05 -13.26
CA ALA A 472 -16.56 -7.37 -12.50
C ALA A 472 -17.06 -8.78 -12.88
N PRO A 473 -16.35 -9.84 -12.42
CA PRO A 473 -16.60 -11.21 -12.87
C PRO A 473 -17.98 -11.72 -12.52
N LEU A 474 -18.49 -11.40 -11.32
CA LEU A 474 -19.82 -11.85 -10.91
C LEU A 474 -20.93 -11.20 -11.74
N ASP A 475 -20.96 -9.87 -11.81
CA ASP A 475 -22.00 -9.14 -12.52
C ASP A 475 -22.07 -9.54 -13.99
N THR A 476 -20.90 -9.63 -14.64
CA THR A 476 -20.84 -9.99 -16.06
C THR A 476 -21.13 -11.46 -16.29
N THR A 477 -20.71 -12.36 -15.38
CA THR A 477 -21.10 -13.77 -15.46
C THR A 477 -22.62 -13.89 -15.39
N LEU A 478 -23.29 -13.16 -14.50
CA LEU A 478 -24.75 -13.18 -14.39
C LEU A 478 -25.43 -12.62 -15.63
N GLU A 479 -24.91 -11.53 -16.19
CA GLU A 479 -25.41 -10.92 -17.43
C GLU A 479 -25.30 -11.92 -18.59
N VAL A 480 -24.10 -12.47 -18.83
CA VAL A 480 -23.82 -13.46 -19.88
C VAL A 480 -24.68 -14.70 -19.69
N ALA A 481 -24.72 -15.21 -18.47
CA ALA A 481 -25.53 -16.35 -18.11
C ALA A 481 -27.01 -16.12 -18.42
N CYS A 482 -27.48 -14.89 -18.21
CA CYS A 482 -28.86 -14.57 -18.44
C CYS A 482 -29.19 -14.45 -19.92
N LEU A 483 -28.36 -13.71 -20.68
CA LEU A 483 -28.46 -13.58 -22.13
C LEU A 483 -28.49 -14.96 -22.81
N LEU A 484 -27.67 -15.89 -22.34
CA LEU A 484 -27.63 -17.26 -22.86
C LEU A 484 -28.82 -18.13 -22.44
N SER A 485 -29.50 -17.77 -21.35
CA SER A 485 -30.68 -18.49 -20.85
C SER A 485 -32.02 -17.95 -21.39
N ALA A 486 -32.00 -16.78 -22.03
CA ALA A 486 -33.20 -16.14 -22.53
C ALA A 486 -33.72 -16.83 -23.80
N ASP A 487 -34.95 -17.36 -23.73
CA ASP A 487 -35.59 -18.03 -24.87
C ASP A 487 -36.16 -17.05 -25.92
N ALA A 488 -36.20 -15.74 -25.60
CA ALA A 488 -36.78 -14.69 -26.44
C ALA A 488 -36.18 -13.30 -26.16
N CYS A 489 -36.39 -12.35 -27.07
CA CYS A 489 -35.89 -10.98 -26.92
C CYS A 489 -36.74 -10.10 -25.98
N GLU A 490 -38.06 -10.30 -25.97
CA GLU A 490 -39.02 -9.51 -25.19
C GLU A 490 -39.85 -10.41 -24.25
N GLY A 491 -40.33 -9.85 -23.13
CA GLY A 491 -41.22 -10.51 -22.15
C GLY A 491 -40.58 -10.68 -20.77
N GLU A 492 -41.37 -11.14 -19.78
CA GLU A 492 -40.84 -11.56 -18.47
C GLU A 492 -39.89 -12.74 -18.67
N GLY A 493 -38.58 -12.49 -18.60
CA GLY A 493 -37.52 -13.47 -18.88
C GLY A 493 -36.89 -13.39 -20.28
N GLY A 494 -37.19 -12.35 -21.07
CA GLY A 494 -36.47 -12.08 -22.31
C GLY A 494 -35.08 -11.48 -22.07
N ALA A 495 -34.20 -11.55 -23.07
CA ALA A 495 -32.80 -11.10 -22.98
C ALA A 495 -32.68 -9.64 -22.51
N LEU A 496 -33.55 -8.74 -23.00
CA LEU A 496 -33.55 -7.33 -22.61
C LEU A 496 -34.10 -7.11 -21.19
N ALA A 497 -35.14 -7.83 -20.79
CA ALA A 497 -35.70 -7.74 -19.44
C ALA A 497 -34.69 -8.21 -18.37
N CYS A 498 -33.73 -9.04 -18.76
CA CYS A 498 -32.69 -9.48 -17.84
C CYS A 498 -31.60 -8.45 -17.58
N LEU A 499 -31.33 -7.56 -18.54
CA LEU A 499 -30.42 -6.43 -18.31
C LEU A 499 -31.02 -5.40 -17.34
N GLU A 500 -32.35 -5.42 -17.14
CA GLU A 500 -33.08 -4.44 -16.33
C GLU A 500 -33.37 -4.90 -14.88
N ASP A 501 -33.40 -6.21 -14.60
CA ASP A 501 -33.66 -6.77 -13.26
C ASP A 501 -32.78 -8.01 -13.00
N PRO A 502 -31.85 -7.99 -12.04
CA PRO A 502 -30.94 -9.11 -11.72
C PRO A 502 -31.60 -10.26 -10.92
N GLY A 503 -32.87 -10.17 -10.52
CA GLY A 503 -33.61 -11.26 -9.87
C GLY A 503 -33.65 -12.63 -10.62
N PRO A 504 -33.52 -12.71 -11.96
CA PRO A 504 -33.28 -13.94 -12.72
C PRO A 504 -31.86 -14.50 -12.57
N GLY A 505 -30.92 -13.77 -11.96
CA GLY A 505 -29.48 -14.06 -11.89
C GLY A 505 -29.15 -15.46 -11.37
N ALA A 506 -29.87 -15.97 -10.38
CA ALA A 506 -29.68 -17.36 -9.91
C ALA A 506 -30.04 -18.40 -10.98
N ARG A 507 -31.15 -18.18 -11.71
CA ARG A 507 -31.57 -19.07 -12.83
C ARG A 507 -30.63 -18.93 -14.02
N ALA A 508 -30.17 -17.72 -14.29
CA ALA A 508 -29.15 -17.41 -15.27
C ALA A 508 -27.86 -18.19 -14.97
N CYS A 509 -27.26 -18.02 -13.78
CA CYS A 509 -25.99 -18.68 -13.41
C CYS A 509 -26.06 -20.21 -13.50
N LEU A 510 -27.21 -20.80 -13.14
CA LEU A 510 -27.47 -22.23 -13.35
C LEU A 510 -27.59 -22.61 -14.83
N GLY A 511 -28.24 -21.78 -15.63
CA GLY A 511 -28.28 -21.91 -17.08
C GLY A 511 -26.88 -21.86 -17.70
N PHE A 512 -26.03 -20.96 -17.20
CA PHE A 512 -24.63 -20.84 -17.59
C PHE A 512 -23.82 -22.07 -17.22
N CYS A 513 -23.84 -22.50 -15.96
CA CYS A 513 -23.11 -23.70 -15.56
C CYS A 513 -23.57 -24.94 -16.32
N ARG A 514 -24.84 -24.99 -16.72
CA ARG A 514 -25.37 -26.04 -17.61
C ARG A 514 -24.89 -25.91 -19.06
N ALA A 515 -24.76 -24.70 -19.57
CA ALA A 515 -24.30 -24.42 -20.93
C ALA A 515 -22.80 -24.68 -21.10
N THR A 516 -21.98 -24.29 -20.11
CA THR A 516 -20.52 -24.43 -20.14
C THR A 516 -20.04 -25.85 -19.86
N THR A 517 -20.76 -26.64 -19.05
CA THR A 517 -20.37 -28.03 -18.73
C THR A 517 -20.86 -29.08 -19.74
N GLY A 518 -21.67 -28.69 -20.73
CA GLY A 518 -22.20 -29.58 -21.77
C GLY A 518 -23.16 -30.64 -21.22
N GLU A 519 -24.47 -30.38 -21.31
CA GLU A 519 -25.57 -31.33 -21.05
C GLU A 519 -25.32 -32.38 -19.94
N CYS A 520 -25.18 -31.97 -18.68
CA CYS A 520 -25.12 -32.89 -17.51
C CYS A 520 -24.25 -34.15 -17.75
N ASN A 521 -23.06 -34.00 -18.35
CA ASN A 521 -22.16 -35.12 -18.52
C ASN A 521 -21.65 -35.56 -17.13
N PRO A 522 -21.83 -36.82 -16.70
CA PRO A 522 -21.32 -37.30 -15.41
C PRO A 522 -19.80 -37.20 -15.26
N GLU A 523 -19.04 -37.03 -16.36
CA GLU A 523 -17.59 -36.77 -16.31
C GLU A 523 -17.26 -35.29 -15.99
N ALA A 524 -18.24 -34.39 -15.98
CA ALA A 524 -18.08 -32.94 -15.73
C ALA A 524 -18.66 -32.50 -14.38
N GLU A 525 -18.89 -33.43 -13.44
CA GLU A 525 -19.49 -33.13 -12.13
C GLU A 525 -18.61 -32.18 -11.29
N ASP A 526 -17.28 -32.36 -11.32
CA ASP A 526 -16.34 -31.48 -10.65
C ASP A 526 -16.35 -30.07 -11.27
N ASP A 527 -16.48 -29.96 -12.60
CA ASP A 527 -16.57 -28.68 -13.33
C ASP A 527 -17.91 -27.97 -13.08
N LEU A 528 -19.01 -28.72 -12.94
CA LEU A 528 -20.31 -28.19 -12.59
C LEU A 528 -20.33 -27.68 -11.15
N LEU A 529 -19.75 -28.43 -10.21
CA LEU A 529 -19.61 -28.00 -8.82
C LEU A 529 -18.68 -26.79 -8.70
N ALA A 530 -17.57 -26.76 -9.44
CA ALA A 530 -16.67 -25.62 -9.50
C ALA A 530 -17.37 -24.37 -10.08
N CYS A 531 -18.08 -24.52 -11.20
CA CYS A 531 -18.87 -23.44 -11.78
C CYS A 531 -19.94 -22.94 -10.82
N MET A 532 -20.69 -23.85 -10.19
CA MET A 532 -21.71 -23.49 -9.21
C MET A 532 -21.09 -22.80 -8.00
N ASN A 533 -19.96 -23.27 -7.48
CA ASN A 533 -19.26 -22.61 -6.36
C ASN A 533 -18.80 -21.20 -6.74
N GLY A 534 -18.32 -20.99 -7.97
CA GLY A 534 -18.01 -19.65 -8.51
C GLY A 534 -19.24 -18.75 -8.58
N CYS A 535 -20.37 -19.30 -9.04
CA CYS A 535 -21.66 -18.60 -9.06
C CYS A 535 -22.13 -18.17 -7.65
N VAL A 536 -21.86 -18.94 -6.59
CA VAL A 536 -22.43 -18.61 -5.26
C VAL A 536 -21.63 -17.58 -4.48
N ALA A 537 -20.34 -17.42 -4.77
CA ALA A 537 -19.40 -16.69 -3.91
C ALA A 537 -19.69 -15.17 -3.72
N GLY A 538 -20.76 -14.64 -4.33
CA GLY A 538 -21.21 -13.25 -4.10
C GLY A 538 -22.70 -13.06 -3.85
N PHE A 539 -23.48 -14.12 -3.64
CA PHE A 539 -24.90 -13.99 -3.26
C PHE A 539 -25.06 -14.09 -1.75
N GLN A 540 -25.19 -12.95 -1.08
CA GLN A 540 -25.43 -12.86 0.38
C GLN A 540 -26.91 -12.94 0.77
N ASP A 541 -27.80 -13.09 -0.22
CA ASP A 541 -29.26 -13.01 -0.07
C ASP A 541 -29.93 -14.41 -0.14
N ALA A 542 -31.25 -14.42 -0.30
CA ALA A 542 -32.04 -15.62 -0.58
C ALA A 542 -31.47 -16.51 -1.71
N ASN A 543 -30.75 -15.97 -2.70
CA ASN A 543 -30.15 -16.77 -3.76
C ASN A 543 -28.93 -17.57 -3.25
N GLY A 544 -28.14 -17.01 -2.33
CA GLY A 544 -27.05 -17.73 -1.65
C GLY A 544 -27.54 -19.00 -0.95
N LEU A 545 -28.71 -18.92 -0.31
CA LEU A 545 -29.40 -20.08 0.28
C LEU A 545 -29.90 -21.08 -0.77
N ARG A 546 -30.41 -20.63 -1.93
CA ARG A 546 -30.87 -21.55 -3.00
C ARG A 546 -29.71 -22.37 -3.50
N PHE A 547 -28.57 -21.73 -3.69
CA PHE A 547 -27.36 -22.40 -4.12
C PHE A 547 -26.76 -23.29 -3.03
N ALA A 548 -26.82 -22.91 -1.75
CA ALA A 548 -26.41 -23.76 -0.63
C ALA A 548 -27.23 -25.05 -0.57
N ALA A 549 -28.56 -24.92 -0.62
CA ALA A 549 -29.51 -26.03 -0.65
C ALA A 549 -29.35 -26.88 -1.91
N GLY A 550 -29.18 -26.22 -3.07
CA GLY A 550 -28.87 -26.86 -4.35
C GLY A 550 -27.62 -27.72 -4.27
N ARG A 551 -26.51 -27.18 -3.74
CA ARG A 551 -25.25 -27.90 -3.56
C ARG A 551 -25.38 -29.06 -2.58
N ALA A 552 -26.03 -28.84 -1.43
CA ALA A 552 -26.24 -29.89 -0.44
C ALA A 552 -27.07 -31.06 -0.99
N CYS A 553 -28.08 -30.75 -1.82
CA CYS A 553 -28.83 -31.76 -2.53
C CYS A 553 -27.96 -32.46 -3.59
N LEU A 554 -27.26 -31.71 -4.44
CA LEU A 554 -26.39 -32.25 -5.50
C LEU A 554 -25.32 -33.19 -4.95
N ALA A 555 -24.70 -32.85 -3.81
CA ALA A 555 -23.73 -33.70 -3.12
C ALA A 555 -24.30 -35.06 -2.64
N GLN A 556 -25.63 -35.18 -2.56
CA GLN A 556 -26.34 -36.42 -2.20
C GLN A 556 -26.95 -37.12 -3.42
N VAL A 557 -26.96 -36.48 -4.58
CA VAL A 557 -27.46 -37.07 -5.82
C VAL A 557 -26.36 -37.94 -6.43
N ASN A 558 -26.75 -39.09 -7.01
CA ASN A 558 -25.82 -39.95 -7.73
C ASN A 558 -25.29 -39.19 -8.98
N PRO A 559 -23.97 -39.22 -9.26
CA PRO A 559 -23.37 -38.66 -10.48
C PRO A 559 -24.10 -39.03 -11.78
N GLU A 560 -24.69 -40.22 -11.84
CA GLU A 560 -25.44 -40.72 -13.00
C GLU A 560 -26.93 -40.27 -13.03
N ALA A 561 -27.35 -39.39 -12.13
CA ALA A 561 -28.74 -38.99 -12.05
C ALA A 561 -29.17 -38.16 -13.29
N PRO A 562 -30.37 -38.41 -13.84
CA PRO A 562 -30.85 -37.64 -14.98
C PRO A 562 -31.07 -36.16 -14.60
N CYS A 563 -30.86 -35.23 -15.55
CA CYS A 563 -30.92 -33.78 -15.28
C CYS A 563 -32.18 -33.31 -14.55
N ALA A 564 -33.33 -33.99 -14.70
CA ALA A 564 -34.55 -33.67 -13.96
C ALA A 564 -34.41 -33.82 -12.43
N VAL A 565 -33.53 -34.70 -11.96
CA VAL A 565 -33.19 -34.89 -10.55
C VAL A 565 -32.28 -33.77 -10.06
N LEU A 566 -31.31 -33.33 -10.88
CA LEU A 566 -30.47 -32.17 -10.59
C LEU A 566 -31.31 -30.87 -10.55
N GLN A 567 -32.31 -30.73 -11.42
CA GLN A 567 -33.27 -29.62 -11.38
C GLN A 567 -34.15 -29.64 -10.12
N ALA A 568 -34.50 -30.83 -9.63
CA ALA A 568 -35.27 -30.98 -8.40
C ALA A 568 -34.47 -30.60 -7.14
N CYS A 569 -33.13 -30.48 -7.24
CA CYS A 569 -32.30 -30.01 -6.14
C CYS A 569 -32.41 -28.51 -5.86
N LEU A 570 -33.04 -27.74 -6.75
CA LEU A 570 -33.30 -26.33 -6.52
C LEU A 570 -34.73 -26.18 -5.99
N PRO A 571 -34.92 -26.04 -4.66
CA PRO A 571 -36.25 -26.03 -4.11
C PRO A 571 -37.02 -24.80 -4.62
N ALA A 572 -38.28 -25.01 -5.03
CA ALA A 572 -39.16 -23.95 -5.51
C ALA A 572 -39.51 -22.93 -4.41
N ALA A 573 -39.38 -23.32 -3.14
CA ALA A 573 -39.51 -22.46 -1.98
C ALA A 573 -38.26 -22.62 -1.09
N LEU A 574 -37.67 -21.50 -0.70
CA LEU A 574 -36.59 -21.47 0.26
C LEU A 574 -37.18 -21.55 1.67
N GLU A 575 -36.74 -22.53 2.43
CA GLU A 575 -36.91 -22.55 3.88
C GLU A 575 -35.52 -22.35 4.50
N VAL A 576 -35.44 -21.55 5.57
CA VAL A 576 -34.21 -21.40 6.33
C VAL A 576 -33.93 -22.72 7.05
N ASP A 577 -32.75 -23.31 6.82
CA ASP A 577 -32.27 -24.42 7.64
C ASP A 577 -31.89 -23.88 9.03
N CYS A 578 -32.87 -23.86 9.92
CA CYS A 578 -32.72 -23.31 11.26
C CYS A 578 -31.70 -24.07 12.12
N GLU A 579 -31.52 -25.38 11.88
CA GLU A 579 -30.52 -26.16 12.60
C GLU A 579 -29.11 -25.75 12.17
N ALA A 580 -28.87 -25.65 10.86
CA ALA A 580 -27.59 -25.20 10.32
C ALA A 580 -27.28 -23.76 10.73
N HIS A 581 -28.22 -22.83 10.55
CA HIS A 581 -28.02 -21.41 10.91
C HIS A 581 -27.69 -21.23 12.40
N CYS A 582 -28.48 -21.84 13.30
CA CYS A 582 -28.22 -21.73 14.74
C CYS A 582 -26.96 -22.51 15.16
N GLY A 583 -26.60 -23.57 14.45
CA GLY A 583 -25.34 -24.30 14.64
C GLY A 583 -24.11 -23.43 14.37
N GLU A 584 -24.14 -22.62 13.31
CA GLU A 584 -23.04 -21.68 13.00
C GLU A 584 -22.90 -20.57 14.05
N LEU A 585 -24.02 -19.97 14.49
CA LEU A 585 -23.96 -18.98 15.56
C LEU A 585 -23.38 -19.57 16.85
N ALA A 586 -23.77 -20.79 17.19
CA ALA A 586 -23.25 -21.50 18.36
C ALA A 586 -21.75 -21.84 18.22
N ALA A 587 -21.30 -22.28 17.04
CA ALA A 587 -19.89 -22.52 16.75
C ALA A 587 -19.05 -21.25 16.92
N CYS A 588 -19.62 -20.10 16.54
CA CYS A 588 -19.01 -18.79 16.72
C CYS A 588 -19.21 -18.14 18.09
N GLN A 589 -19.78 -18.89 19.05
CA GLN A 589 -20.10 -18.40 20.40
C GLN A 589 -20.94 -17.11 20.42
N ILE A 590 -21.70 -16.87 19.35
CA ILE A 590 -22.63 -15.74 19.25
C ILE A 590 -23.87 -16.11 20.07
N PRO A 591 -24.27 -15.31 21.09
CA PRO A 591 -25.43 -15.59 21.91
C PRO A 591 -26.70 -15.75 21.07
N ALA A 592 -27.24 -16.96 21.04
CA ALA A 592 -28.35 -17.34 20.18
C ALA A 592 -29.46 -18.05 20.98
N GLU A 593 -29.71 -17.61 22.23
CA GLU A 593 -30.76 -18.18 23.07
C GLU A 593 -32.13 -18.05 22.38
N GLY A 594 -32.78 -19.19 22.14
CA GLY A 594 -34.06 -19.23 21.42
C GLY A 594 -33.95 -19.16 19.90
N CYS A 595 -32.75 -19.19 19.31
CA CYS A 595 -32.54 -19.12 17.85
C CYS A 595 -33.39 -20.12 17.08
N ALA A 596 -33.43 -21.39 17.50
CA ALA A 596 -34.24 -22.40 16.82
C ALA A 596 -35.74 -22.07 16.82
N ALA A 597 -36.25 -21.48 17.91
CA ALA A 597 -37.66 -21.08 18.02
C ALA A 597 -37.97 -19.81 17.22
N ALA A 598 -37.08 -18.83 17.23
CA ALA A 598 -37.18 -17.60 16.45
C ALA A 598 -37.11 -17.90 14.94
N CYS A 599 -36.14 -18.71 14.53
CA CYS A 599 -35.99 -19.15 13.15
C CYS A 599 -37.22 -19.96 12.67
N ALA A 600 -37.69 -20.93 13.45
CA ALA A 600 -38.92 -21.66 13.12
C ALA A 600 -40.18 -20.77 13.12
N GLY A 601 -40.15 -19.63 13.83
CA GLY A 601 -41.18 -18.60 13.82
C GLY A 601 -41.14 -17.68 12.59
N GLY A 602 -40.09 -17.77 11.77
CA GLY A 602 -39.85 -16.89 10.62
C GLY A 602 -39.19 -15.55 10.98
N ASP A 603 -38.63 -15.42 12.18
CA ASP A 603 -37.95 -14.19 12.63
C ASP A 603 -36.54 -14.05 12.01
N VAL A 604 -35.95 -15.14 11.51
CA VAL A 604 -34.70 -15.11 10.73
C VAL A 604 -35.04 -14.92 9.26
N SER A 605 -34.62 -13.80 8.68
CA SER A 605 -34.83 -13.52 7.26
C SER A 605 -33.98 -14.45 6.38
N LEU A 606 -34.41 -14.66 5.14
CA LEU A 606 -33.64 -15.42 4.15
C LEU A 606 -32.28 -14.76 3.87
N ASP A 607 -32.20 -13.43 3.93
CA ASP A 607 -30.95 -12.70 3.70
C ASP A 607 -29.98 -12.90 4.86
N THR A 608 -30.45 -12.81 6.10
CA THR A 608 -29.64 -13.09 7.30
C THR A 608 -29.10 -14.52 7.30
N ALA A 609 -29.95 -15.51 6.99
CA ALA A 609 -29.52 -16.90 6.91
C ALA A 609 -28.59 -17.16 5.72
N GLY A 610 -28.81 -16.50 4.58
CA GLY A 610 -27.95 -16.55 3.40
C GLY A 610 -26.56 -16.01 3.68
N CYS A 611 -26.48 -14.84 4.29
CA CYS A 611 -25.23 -14.22 4.73
C CYS A 611 -24.44 -15.15 5.66
N VAL A 612 -25.06 -15.74 6.69
CA VAL A 612 -24.37 -16.66 7.62
C VAL A 612 -23.84 -17.91 6.90
N ALA A 613 -24.64 -18.50 6.00
CA ALA A 613 -24.22 -19.66 5.23
C ALA A 613 -23.07 -19.34 4.26
N ASP A 614 -23.03 -18.12 3.72
CA ASP A 614 -21.98 -17.66 2.82
C ASP A 614 -20.69 -17.31 3.57
N ALA A 615 -20.78 -16.60 4.69
CA ALA A 615 -19.65 -16.31 5.58
C ALA A 615 -18.86 -17.58 5.96
N ARG A 616 -19.57 -18.68 6.27
CA ARG A 616 -18.97 -19.99 6.52
C ARG A 616 -18.26 -20.54 5.28
N ARG A 617 -18.91 -20.48 4.12
CA ARG A 617 -18.42 -21.07 2.86
C ARG A 617 -17.19 -20.36 2.32
N ALA A 618 -17.16 -19.04 2.42
CA ALA A 618 -16.03 -18.20 2.04
C ALA A 618 -14.84 -18.32 3.02
N ASN A 619 -14.94 -19.16 4.05
CA ASN A 619 -13.99 -19.22 5.17
C ASN A 619 -13.75 -17.84 5.80
N GLY A 620 -14.78 -16.98 5.84
CA GLY A 620 -14.70 -15.63 6.40
C GLY A 620 -14.58 -15.59 7.93
N GLY A 621 -14.62 -16.76 8.57
CA GLY A 621 -14.55 -16.92 10.02
C GLY A 621 -15.78 -16.35 10.76
N CYS A 622 -15.69 -16.33 12.08
CA CYS A 622 -16.77 -15.91 12.95
C CYS A 622 -17.02 -14.40 12.97
N ALA A 623 -16.05 -13.59 12.52
CA ALA A 623 -16.26 -12.15 12.32
C ALA A 623 -17.30 -11.88 11.22
N ALA A 624 -17.23 -12.60 10.09
CA ALA A 624 -18.19 -12.47 9.01
C ALA A 624 -19.59 -12.97 9.43
N VAL A 625 -19.65 -14.09 10.16
CA VAL A 625 -20.90 -14.61 10.72
C VAL A 625 -21.53 -13.61 11.70
N ALA A 626 -20.73 -12.97 12.56
CA ALA A 626 -21.20 -11.96 13.50
C ALA A 626 -21.77 -10.73 12.80
N ALA A 627 -21.12 -10.26 11.74
CA ALA A 627 -21.59 -9.13 10.94
C ALA A 627 -22.97 -9.42 10.31
N CYS A 628 -23.23 -10.64 9.84
CA CYS A 628 -24.52 -11.03 9.25
C CYS A 628 -25.71 -10.91 10.21
N VAL A 629 -25.47 -11.01 11.52
CA VAL A 629 -26.51 -10.95 12.56
C VAL A 629 -26.40 -9.72 13.44
N ASP A 630 -25.66 -8.70 12.97
CA ASP A 630 -25.40 -7.45 13.70
C ASP A 630 -24.86 -7.68 15.13
N PHE A 631 -24.08 -8.75 15.31
CA PHE A 631 -23.47 -9.05 16.61
C PHE A 631 -22.12 -8.35 16.75
N THR A 632 -22.07 -7.35 17.63
CA THR A 632 -20.82 -6.70 18.02
C THR A 632 -20.27 -7.39 19.27
N PRO A 633 -19.11 -8.05 19.21
CA PRO A 633 -18.49 -8.62 20.39
C PRO A 633 -18.07 -7.47 21.36
N PRO A 634 -17.96 -7.74 22.67
CA PRO A 634 -17.38 -6.79 23.60
C PRO A 634 -16.00 -6.31 23.12
N PRO A 635 -15.63 -5.04 23.30
CA PRO A 635 -14.33 -4.54 22.86
C PRO A 635 -13.21 -5.29 23.59
N ALA A 636 -12.34 -5.92 22.83
CA ALA A 636 -11.13 -6.56 23.35
C ALA A 636 -10.10 -5.49 23.73
N SER A 637 -9.30 -5.75 24.76
CA SER A 637 -8.16 -4.88 25.09
C SER A 637 -7.07 -4.95 24.01
N PRO A 638 -6.20 -3.94 23.89
CA PRO A 638 -5.05 -3.99 22.99
C PRO A 638 -4.17 -5.23 23.20
N ALA A 639 -3.96 -5.63 24.45
CA ALA A 639 -3.22 -6.85 24.79
C ALA A 639 -3.88 -8.10 24.22
N CYS A 640 -5.21 -8.20 24.30
CA CYS A 640 -5.89 -9.33 23.69
C CYS A 640 -5.77 -9.33 22.18
N VAL A 641 -5.97 -8.19 21.53
CA VAL A 641 -5.85 -8.06 20.08
C VAL A 641 -4.47 -8.54 19.62
N ALA A 642 -3.40 -8.06 20.28
CA ALA A 642 -2.03 -8.49 20.01
C ALA A 642 -1.83 -10.01 20.19
N SER A 643 -2.39 -10.59 21.25
CA SER A 643 -2.28 -12.02 21.53
C SER A 643 -2.96 -12.88 20.45
N CYS A 644 -4.15 -12.48 20.04
CA CYS A 644 -4.90 -13.17 18.99
C CYS A 644 -4.25 -13.04 17.61
N GLU A 645 -3.60 -11.90 17.34
CA GLU A 645 -2.86 -11.68 16.09
C GLU A 645 -1.55 -12.48 16.06
N ALA A 646 -0.82 -12.54 17.19
CA ALA A 646 0.36 -13.39 17.33
C ALA A 646 0.03 -14.86 17.04
N ARG A 647 -1.08 -15.38 17.58
CA ARG A 647 -1.55 -16.75 17.28
C ARG A 647 -1.93 -16.94 15.83
N ARG A 648 -2.68 -15.99 15.24
CA ARG A 648 -3.06 -16.06 13.81
C ARG A 648 -1.86 -16.03 12.87
N ALA A 649 -0.79 -15.32 13.23
CA ALA A 649 0.44 -15.31 12.46
C ALA A 649 1.09 -16.70 12.40
N CYS A 650 0.94 -17.50 13.46
CA CYS A 650 1.48 -18.85 13.55
C CYS A 650 0.53 -19.94 13.03
N ASP A 651 -0.78 -19.78 13.20
CA ASP A 651 -1.81 -20.66 12.65
C ASP A 651 -2.85 -19.86 11.87
N ARG A 652 -2.80 -19.96 10.52
CA ARG A 652 -3.75 -19.27 9.64
C ARG A 652 -5.20 -19.76 9.79
N ALA A 653 -5.40 -20.97 10.33
CA ALA A 653 -6.74 -21.50 10.61
C ALA A 653 -7.32 -20.96 11.93
N PHE A 654 -6.52 -20.25 12.72
CA PHE A 654 -6.94 -19.65 13.98
C PHE A 654 -7.88 -18.47 13.73
N ASP A 655 -9.06 -18.51 14.36
CA ASP A 655 -10.08 -17.48 14.22
C ASP A 655 -9.85 -16.34 15.25
N PRO A 656 -9.46 -15.13 14.81
CA PRO A 656 -9.17 -14.03 15.72
C PRO A 656 -10.42 -13.50 16.44
N PHE A 657 -11.62 -13.69 15.87
CA PHE A 657 -12.87 -13.29 16.53
C PHE A 657 -13.15 -14.14 17.76
N LEU A 658 -13.04 -15.47 17.62
CA LEU A 658 -13.23 -16.39 18.75
C LEU A 658 -12.18 -16.17 19.84
N CYS A 659 -10.94 -15.90 19.44
CA CYS A 659 -9.89 -15.55 20.39
C CYS A 659 -10.21 -14.26 21.17
N ARG A 660 -10.63 -13.21 20.47
CA ARG A 660 -11.01 -11.93 21.08
C ARG A 660 -12.21 -12.06 22.01
N LEU A 661 -13.15 -12.97 21.70
CA LEU A 661 -14.26 -13.26 22.59
C LEU A 661 -13.79 -14.01 23.85
N ALA A 662 -12.90 -14.99 23.69
CA ALA A 662 -12.39 -15.81 24.79
C ALA A 662 -11.49 -15.04 25.78
N CYS A 663 -10.73 -14.07 25.28
CA CYS A 663 -9.86 -13.22 26.10
C CYS A 663 -10.60 -12.02 26.72
N THR A 664 -11.91 -11.85 26.51
CA THR A 664 -12.66 -10.69 26.98
C THR A 664 -13.69 -11.12 28.03
N PRO A 665 -13.57 -10.68 29.31
CA PRO A 665 -12.60 -9.71 29.81
C PRO A 665 -11.17 -10.26 29.89
N GLU A 666 -10.19 -9.36 29.82
CA GLU A 666 -8.76 -9.68 29.81
C GLU A 666 -8.38 -10.64 30.96
N PRO A 667 -7.91 -11.87 30.66
CA PRO A 667 -7.50 -12.78 31.70
C PRO A 667 -6.20 -12.29 32.34
N ALA A 668 -6.07 -12.45 33.66
CA ALA A 668 -4.89 -11.98 34.40
C ALA A 668 -3.55 -12.58 33.92
N ALA A 669 -3.59 -13.74 33.24
CA ALA A 669 -2.42 -14.38 32.65
C ALA A 669 -1.96 -13.72 31.33
N LEU A 670 -2.81 -12.94 30.65
CA LEU A 670 -2.56 -12.48 29.28
C LEU A 670 -1.21 -11.77 29.08
N PRO A 671 -0.75 -10.88 29.99
CA PRO A 671 0.56 -10.26 29.84
C PRO A 671 1.73 -11.26 29.91
N ILE A 672 1.59 -12.34 30.70
CA ILE A 672 2.59 -13.42 30.80
C ILE A 672 2.59 -14.23 29.49
N GLN A 673 1.41 -14.52 28.95
CA GLN A 673 1.24 -15.27 27.71
C GLN A 673 1.83 -14.52 26.51
N LEU A 674 1.58 -13.21 26.39
CA LEU A 674 2.16 -12.34 25.38
C LEU A 674 3.69 -12.30 25.46
N ALA A 675 4.24 -12.07 26.64
CA ALA A 675 5.69 -12.03 26.82
C ALA A 675 6.37 -13.38 26.50
N CYS A 676 5.67 -14.50 26.65
CA CYS A 676 6.15 -15.81 26.21
C CYS A 676 6.08 -15.93 24.67
N ALA A 677 4.95 -15.56 24.07
CA ALA A 677 4.72 -15.62 22.63
C ALA A 677 5.65 -14.70 21.83
N ASP A 678 6.01 -13.52 22.35
CA ASP A 678 6.95 -12.58 21.71
C ASP A 678 8.36 -13.17 21.57
N VAL A 679 8.74 -14.09 22.45
CA VAL A 679 10.05 -14.75 22.44
C VAL A 679 10.06 -15.99 21.55
N LEU A 680 8.92 -16.69 21.46
CA LEU A 680 8.81 -17.91 20.66
C LEU A 680 8.39 -17.61 19.22
N ARG A 681 9.20 -18.07 18.27
CA ARG A 681 8.83 -18.07 16.85
C ARG A 681 7.76 -19.13 16.58
N CYS A 682 6.95 -18.92 15.54
CA CYS A 682 5.87 -19.81 15.13
C CYS A 682 6.30 -21.25 14.79
N ASP A 683 7.57 -21.47 14.47
CA ASP A 683 8.13 -22.79 14.21
C ASP A 683 8.51 -23.56 15.48
N ASN A 684 8.44 -22.93 16.65
CA ASN A 684 8.68 -23.58 17.93
C ASN A 684 7.43 -24.38 18.35
N ALA A 685 7.61 -25.68 18.58
CA ALA A 685 6.56 -26.59 19.05
C ALA A 685 5.93 -26.16 20.39
N ASP A 686 6.64 -25.34 21.18
CA ASP A 686 6.20 -24.85 22.48
C ASP A 686 5.43 -23.52 22.40
N PHE A 687 5.25 -22.92 21.21
CA PHE A 687 4.51 -21.65 21.05
C PHE A 687 3.10 -21.72 21.64
N GLU A 688 2.36 -22.81 21.37
CA GLU A 688 1.00 -22.99 21.92
C GLU A 688 1.00 -23.11 23.45
N ALA A 689 2.09 -23.62 24.06
CA ALA A 689 2.20 -23.73 25.51
C ALA A 689 2.24 -22.35 26.21
N CYS A 690 2.62 -21.28 25.50
CA CYS A 690 2.56 -19.92 26.03
C CYS A 690 1.14 -19.49 26.40
N PHE A 691 0.11 -20.00 25.71
CA PHE A 691 -1.29 -19.61 25.95
C PHE A 691 -1.97 -20.45 27.02
N ASP A 692 -1.30 -21.50 27.52
CA ASP A 692 -1.74 -22.33 28.64
C ASP A 692 -1.07 -21.92 29.98
N LEU A 693 -0.32 -20.82 29.99
CA LEU A 693 0.39 -20.37 31.20
C LEU A 693 -0.56 -19.93 32.32
N PRO A 694 -0.23 -20.26 33.59
CA PRO A 694 -1.02 -19.82 34.73
C PRO A 694 -0.92 -18.31 34.93
N ALA A 695 -1.90 -17.75 35.65
CA ALA A 695 -1.89 -16.32 36.02
C ALA A 695 -0.88 -15.95 37.12
N ASP A 696 -0.27 -16.95 37.77
CA ASP A 696 0.65 -16.73 38.87
C ASP A 696 2.05 -16.38 38.36
N LEU A 697 2.62 -15.30 38.89
CA LEU A 697 3.99 -14.87 38.58
C LEU A 697 5.03 -15.77 39.24
N ASN A 698 6.16 -15.99 38.56
CA ASN A 698 7.28 -16.71 39.15
C ASN A 698 7.87 -15.88 40.32
N PRO A 699 7.96 -16.41 41.55
CA PRO A 699 8.50 -15.67 42.69
C PRO A 699 9.93 -15.16 42.49
N ALA A 700 10.75 -15.85 41.70
CA ALA A 700 12.10 -15.41 41.37
C ALA A 700 12.09 -14.15 40.48
N CYS A 701 11.16 -14.09 39.52
CA CYS A 701 10.93 -12.91 38.69
C CYS A 701 10.38 -11.72 39.50
N VAL A 702 9.46 -11.97 40.42
CA VAL A 702 8.96 -10.93 41.34
C VAL A 702 10.11 -10.36 42.18
N ALA A 703 11.03 -11.21 42.65
CA ALA A 703 12.19 -10.77 43.41
C ALA A 703 13.17 -9.95 42.55
N ALA A 704 13.42 -10.37 41.31
CA ALA A 704 14.31 -9.67 40.37
C ALA A 704 13.79 -8.26 39.99
N CYS A 705 12.47 -8.10 39.93
CA CYS A 705 11.81 -6.87 39.51
C CYS A 705 11.43 -5.92 40.66
N ALA A 706 11.76 -6.23 41.91
CA ALA A 706 11.27 -5.50 43.07
C ALA A 706 11.69 -4.01 43.09
N ASP A 707 12.86 -3.70 42.54
CA ASP A 707 13.45 -2.35 42.56
C ASP A 707 13.18 -1.54 41.27
N VAL A 708 12.51 -2.15 40.28
CA VAL A 708 12.17 -1.56 38.98
C VAL A 708 11.20 -0.37 39.01
N PRO A 709 10.36 -0.13 40.02
CA PRO A 709 9.55 1.09 40.07
C PRO A 709 10.35 2.41 39.97
N ALA A 710 11.68 2.37 40.16
CA ALA A 710 12.58 3.50 39.89
C ALA A 710 12.75 3.83 38.40
N CYS A 711 12.36 2.93 37.48
CA CYS A 711 12.55 3.04 36.03
C CYS A 711 11.42 3.70 35.24
N GLY A 712 10.31 4.06 35.88
CA GLY A 712 9.22 4.76 35.20
C GLY A 712 8.77 4.07 33.90
N GLU A 713 8.76 4.81 32.79
CA GLU A 713 8.18 4.43 31.49
C GLU A 713 8.66 3.09 30.89
N ALA A 714 9.81 2.55 31.31
CA ALA A 714 10.30 1.24 30.87
C ALA A 714 9.35 0.09 31.27
N PHE A 715 8.79 0.17 32.48
CA PHE A 715 7.85 -0.80 33.03
C PHE A 715 6.83 -0.06 33.88
N ALA A 716 5.54 -0.21 33.58
CA ALA A 716 4.48 0.49 34.31
C ALA A 716 4.58 0.29 35.84
N ASP A 717 5.01 -0.89 36.29
CA ASP A 717 5.34 -1.22 37.67
C ASP A 717 6.20 -2.50 37.79
N ALA A 718 6.53 -2.90 39.02
CA ALA A 718 7.24 -4.15 39.31
C ALA A 718 6.48 -5.40 38.85
N GLN A 719 5.15 -5.33 38.75
CA GLN A 719 4.31 -6.44 38.30
C GLN A 719 4.45 -6.64 36.79
N ALA A 720 4.47 -5.57 36.00
CA ALA A 720 4.72 -5.61 34.55
C ALA A 720 6.10 -6.21 34.22
N CYS A 721 7.13 -5.81 34.97
CA CYS A 721 8.46 -6.41 34.85
C CYS A 721 8.43 -7.93 35.19
N ALA A 722 7.76 -8.31 36.28
CA ALA A 722 7.68 -9.70 36.70
C ALA A 722 6.87 -10.56 35.71
N GLN A 723 5.86 -9.98 35.05
CA GLN A 723 5.08 -10.63 33.98
C GLN A 723 5.98 -10.94 32.78
N ARG A 724 6.77 -9.96 32.33
CA ARG A 724 7.72 -10.16 31.23
C ARG A 724 8.75 -11.22 31.57
N CYS A 725 9.37 -11.15 32.75
CA CYS A 725 10.30 -12.16 33.23
C CYS A 725 9.68 -13.57 33.26
N THR A 726 8.44 -13.69 33.77
CA THR A 726 7.75 -14.98 33.88
C THR A 726 7.44 -15.57 32.51
N GLY A 727 6.98 -14.75 31.56
CA GLY A 727 6.71 -15.17 30.19
C GLY A 727 7.98 -15.68 29.49
N GLN A 728 9.09 -14.96 29.66
CA GLN A 728 10.37 -15.40 29.09
C GLN A 728 10.92 -16.68 29.70
N MET A 729 10.82 -16.85 31.02
CA MET A 729 11.17 -18.13 31.65
C MET A 729 10.35 -19.29 31.08
N ALA A 730 9.06 -19.07 30.87
CA ALA A 730 8.16 -20.09 30.36
C ALA A 730 8.44 -20.49 28.90
N SER A 731 9.09 -19.62 28.12
CA SER A 731 9.53 -19.92 26.75
C SER A 731 10.61 -21.01 26.65
N GLY A 732 11.20 -21.43 27.78
CA GLY A 732 12.25 -22.46 27.82
C GLY A 732 13.60 -22.05 27.24
N ARG A 733 13.76 -20.79 26.81
CA ARG A 733 15.02 -20.25 26.26
C ARG A 733 16.06 -19.82 27.31
N PRO A 734 15.68 -19.43 28.54
CA PRO A 734 16.69 -19.15 29.57
C PRO A 734 16.98 -20.35 30.49
N ASP A 735 18.21 -20.43 31.01
CA ASP A 735 18.57 -21.38 32.07
C ASP A 735 17.85 -21.05 33.40
N ASP A 736 17.90 -21.95 34.38
CA ASP A 736 17.30 -21.76 35.71
C ASP A 736 17.82 -20.49 36.45
N ASN A 737 18.91 -19.87 35.99
CA ASN A 737 19.51 -18.67 36.58
C ASN A 737 18.98 -17.36 35.98
N TRP A 738 18.16 -17.40 34.94
CA TRP A 738 17.67 -16.20 34.24
C TRP A 738 17.11 -15.09 35.13
N PRO A 739 16.29 -15.36 36.16
CA PRO A 739 15.82 -14.30 37.06
C PRO A 739 16.97 -13.60 37.78
N ALA A 740 18.04 -14.32 38.12
CA ALA A 740 19.22 -13.74 38.74
C ALA A 740 20.02 -12.89 37.74
N THR A 741 20.13 -13.33 36.47
CA THR A 741 20.76 -12.56 35.39
C THR A 741 20.01 -11.26 35.10
N ILE A 742 18.68 -11.32 34.95
CA ILE A 742 17.82 -10.13 34.81
C ILE A 742 17.98 -9.21 36.02
N GLY A 743 17.92 -9.75 37.24
CA GLY A 743 18.06 -8.96 38.45
C GLY A 743 19.39 -8.21 38.53
N ALA A 744 20.49 -8.84 38.10
CA ALA A 744 21.80 -8.20 38.02
C ALA A 744 21.83 -7.12 36.92
N CYS A 745 21.31 -7.41 35.73
CA CYS A 745 21.24 -6.45 34.63
C CYS A 745 20.41 -5.21 34.99
N LEU A 746 19.23 -5.42 35.60
CA LEU A 746 18.37 -4.33 36.04
C LEU A 746 19.02 -3.50 37.17
N ALA A 747 19.77 -4.14 38.07
CA ALA A 747 20.52 -3.42 39.09
C ALA A 747 21.60 -2.51 38.48
N ASP A 748 22.24 -2.95 37.39
CA ASP A 748 23.23 -2.14 36.66
C ASP A 748 22.56 -1.01 35.85
N ALA A 749 21.38 -1.25 35.27
CA ALA A 749 20.59 -0.24 34.57
C ALA A 749 20.00 0.84 35.52
N ILE A 750 19.89 0.53 36.82
CA ILE A 750 19.38 1.41 37.87
C ILE A 750 20.58 1.94 38.69
N ASP A 751 21.35 2.88 38.14
CA ASP A 751 22.44 3.53 38.87
C ASP A 751 21.93 4.71 39.70
N GLY A 752 22.02 4.59 41.03
CA GLY A 752 21.99 5.75 41.93
C GLY A 752 20.74 6.64 41.85
N GLN A 753 19.57 6.07 41.50
CA GLN A 753 18.25 6.70 41.26
C GLN A 753 17.96 7.18 39.82
N ALA A 754 18.91 7.07 38.89
CA ALA A 754 18.64 7.28 37.47
C ALA A 754 18.50 5.90 36.80
N CYS A 755 17.36 5.65 36.16
CA CYS A 755 17.20 4.47 35.32
C CYS A 755 17.50 4.81 33.87
N ASP A 756 18.37 4.02 33.26
CA ASP A 756 18.49 3.95 31.81
C ASP A 756 17.39 3.02 31.26
N VAL A 757 16.33 3.62 30.71
CA VAL A 757 15.16 2.90 30.16
C VAL A 757 15.57 1.94 29.04
N ALA A 758 16.51 2.33 28.19
CA ALA A 758 16.97 1.49 27.09
C ALA A 758 17.78 0.30 27.60
N ALA A 759 18.65 0.52 28.60
CA ALA A 759 19.40 -0.57 29.23
C ALA A 759 18.47 -1.52 30.01
N ALA A 760 17.46 -0.99 30.70
CA ALA A 760 16.50 -1.80 31.45
C ALA A 760 15.60 -2.64 30.52
N ASP A 761 15.17 -2.10 29.37
CA ASP A 761 14.46 -2.86 28.34
C ASP A 761 15.36 -3.91 27.67
N ALA A 762 16.63 -3.56 27.41
CA ALA A 762 17.63 -4.48 26.86
C ALA A 762 17.89 -5.69 27.76
N CYS A 763 17.66 -5.60 29.08
CA CYS A 763 17.73 -6.76 29.98
C CYS A 763 16.72 -7.86 29.67
N PHE A 764 15.65 -7.53 28.93
CA PHE A 764 14.61 -8.47 28.52
C PHE A 764 14.57 -8.70 27.01
N ASN A 765 15.29 -7.93 26.21
CA ASN A 765 15.36 -8.23 24.80
C ASN A 765 16.22 -9.48 24.64
N VAL A 766 15.64 -10.50 23.98
CA VAL A 766 16.31 -11.78 23.67
C VAL A 766 17.64 -11.38 23.07
N GLY A 767 18.73 -11.71 23.76
CA GLY A 767 20.02 -11.16 23.37
C GLY A 767 20.36 -11.48 21.92
N ILE A 768 21.32 -10.76 21.38
CA ILE A 768 21.73 -10.91 19.99
C ILE A 768 22.36 -12.29 19.85
N GLU A 769 21.61 -13.23 19.27
CA GLU A 769 22.09 -14.55 18.88
C GLU A 769 23.16 -14.35 17.81
N LEU A 770 24.40 -14.72 18.10
CA LEU A 770 25.50 -14.58 17.14
C LEU A 770 25.37 -15.55 15.96
N GLY A 771 24.59 -16.61 16.12
CA GLY A 771 24.31 -17.61 15.09
C GLY A 771 24.13 -18.98 15.72
N ARG A 772 23.14 -19.73 15.26
CA ARG A 772 22.90 -21.09 15.75
C ARG A 772 24.04 -22.01 15.32
N ASN A 773 24.58 -22.78 16.26
CA ASN A 773 25.74 -23.65 16.08
C ASN A 773 27.03 -22.94 15.63
N GLN A 774 27.15 -21.63 15.84
CA GLN A 774 28.43 -20.94 15.69
C GLN A 774 29.23 -21.09 16.98
N GLY A 775 30.34 -21.83 16.91
CA GLY A 775 31.20 -22.13 18.04
C GLY A 775 32.39 -21.19 18.12
N PHE A 776 32.48 -20.40 19.18
CA PHE A 776 33.56 -19.46 19.44
C PHE A 776 34.59 -20.07 20.38
N GLY A 777 35.84 -20.17 19.91
CA GLY A 777 36.96 -20.75 20.67
C GLY A 777 38.21 -19.89 20.59
N HIS A 778 39.34 -20.43 21.06
CA HIS A 778 40.64 -19.78 20.91
C HIS A 778 41.68 -20.77 20.41
N HIS A 779 42.56 -20.33 19.49
CA HIS A 779 43.64 -21.18 19.00
C HIS A 779 44.58 -21.66 20.12
N GLY A 780 45.05 -22.90 20.02
CA GLY A 780 46.00 -23.46 20.97
C GLY A 780 45.99 -24.98 21.04
N SER A 781 45.91 -25.52 22.25
CA SER A 781 45.76 -26.94 22.50
C SER A 781 44.33 -27.42 22.20
N CYS A 782 44.18 -28.71 21.92
CA CYS A 782 42.91 -29.28 21.50
C CYS A 782 41.97 -29.67 22.65
N ASP A 783 42.42 -29.56 23.90
CA ASP A 783 41.70 -30.10 25.06
C ASP A 783 41.31 -29.01 26.08
N THR A 784 41.50 -27.73 25.75
CA THR A 784 41.19 -26.60 26.65
C THR A 784 40.69 -25.38 25.87
N PHE A 785 39.99 -24.48 26.55
CA PHE A 785 39.58 -23.16 26.02
C PHE A 785 40.75 -22.20 25.73
N ASN A 786 42.00 -22.66 25.87
CA ASN A 786 43.22 -21.93 25.52
C ASN A 786 43.23 -20.50 26.07
N GLY A 787 43.34 -19.49 25.20
CA GLY A 787 43.39 -18.09 25.59
C GLY A 787 42.13 -17.62 26.33
N CYS A 788 40.98 -18.26 26.12
CA CYS A 788 39.74 -17.93 26.85
C CYS A 788 39.76 -18.44 28.28
N GLY A 789 40.47 -19.53 28.58
CA GLY A 789 40.44 -20.17 29.89
C GLY A 789 39.15 -20.94 30.19
N ASP A 790 37.98 -20.37 29.88
CA ASP A 790 36.65 -21.00 29.99
C ASP A 790 35.68 -20.55 28.88
N ALA A 791 34.53 -21.21 28.78
CA ALA A 791 33.50 -20.93 27.78
C ALA A 791 32.89 -19.53 27.92
N ARG A 792 32.66 -19.08 29.16
CA ARG A 792 32.12 -17.74 29.44
C ARG A 792 32.99 -16.64 28.84
N THR A 793 34.30 -16.76 28.99
CA THR A 793 35.25 -15.77 28.47
C THR A 793 35.26 -15.78 26.94
N CYS A 794 35.14 -16.95 26.31
CA CYS A 794 34.99 -17.07 24.86
C CYS A 794 33.68 -16.46 24.37
N ALA A 795 32.55 -16.72 25.04
CA ALA A 795 31.25 -16.13 24.70
C ALA A 795 31.26 -14.59 24.84
N ASN A 796 31.81 -14.08 25.95
CA ASN A 796 31.98 -12.62 26.14
C ASN A 796 32.88 -12.00 25.06
N ALA A 797 33.94 -12.71 24.64
CA ALA A 797 34.81 -12.23 23.58
C ALA A 797 34.13 -12.25 22.21
N ALA A 798 33.28 -13.25 21.94
CA ALA A 798 32.43 -13.31 20.76
C ALA A 798 31.48 -12.11 20.73
N CYS A 799 30.74 -11.86 21.80
CA CYS A 799 29.86 -10.71 21.88
C CYS A 799 30.61 -9.38 21.69
N ALA A 800 31.74 -9.21 22.37
CA ALA A 800 32.57 -8.02 22.20
C ALA A 800 33.12 -7.87 20.77
N PHE A 801 33.46 -8.98 20.09
CA PHE A 801 33.90 -8.98 18.70
C PHE A 801 32.81 -8.49 17.75
N HIS A 802 31.56 -8.87 18.01
CA HIS A 802 30.40 -8.42 17.25
C HIS A 802 29.86 -7.04 17.67
N GLY A 803 30.52 -6.37 18.62
CA GLY A 803 30.14 -5.03 19.07
C GLY A 803 28.98 -5.01 20.08
N HIS A 804 28.75 -6.14 20.76
CA HIS A 804 27.67 -6.33 21.72
C HIS A 804 28.20 -6.34 23.16
N GLY A 805 27.29 -6.22 24.13
CA GLY A 805 27.59 -6.34 25.55
C GLY A 805 28.03 -7.76 25.97
N PRO A 806 28.17 -8.03 27.28
CA PRO A 806 28.53 -9.37 27.77
C PRO A 806 27.57 -10.47 27.29
N ALA A 807 28.06 -11.71 27.19
CA ALA A 807 27.23 -12.85 26.87
C ALA A 807 26.21 -13.13 27.99
N LEU A 808 24.94 -13.25 27.60
CA LEU A 808 23.81 -13.63 28.44
C LEU A 808 23.73 -15.14 28.64
N SER A 809 23.88 -15.91 27.57
CA SER A 809 23.90 -17.38 27.58
C SER A 809 24.82 -17.93 26.50
N TRP A 810 25.26 -19.17 26.71
CA TRP A 810 26.05 -19.97 25.77
C TRP A 810 25.99 -21.44 26.18
N GLU A 811 26.20 -22.35 25.24
CA GLU A 811 26.44 -23.77 25.50
C GLU A 811 27.93 -24.11 25.33
N GLU A 812 28.38 -25.21 25.94
CA GLU A 812 29.74 -25.72 25.79
C GLU A 812 29.74 -26.91 24.84
N GLY A 813 30.55 -26.84 23.79
CA GLY A 813 30.66 -27.89 22.78
C GLY A 813 32.09 -28.07 22.31
N LEU A 814 32.28 -29.00 21.39
CA LEU A 814 33.56 -29.20 20.72
C LEU A 814 33.39 -29.02 19.21
N CYS A 815 34.37 -28.41 18.55
CA CYS A 815 34.29 -28.09 17.12
C CYS A 815 33.96 -29.26 16.18
N MET A 816 34.35 -30.48 16.54
CA MET A 816 34.12 -31.69 15.77
C MET A 816 32.87 -32.47 16.20
N ASP A 817 32.01 -31.94 17.08
CA ASP A 817 30.73 -32.58 17.42
C ASP A 817 29.70 -32.59 16.24
N LEU A 818 30.19 -32.27 15.05
CA LEU A 818 29.61 -32.24 13.70
C LEU A 818 28.75 -33.45 13.24
N ASN A 819 28.55 -34.51 14.02
CA ASN A 819 27.95 -35.75 13.44
C ASN A 819 27.01 -36.59 14.32
N ALA A 820 26.71 -36.22 15.58
CA ALA A 820 25.82 -37.04 16.39
C ALA A 820 24.67 -36.30 17.09
N ASN A 821 24.88 -35.06 17.55
CA ASN A 821 23.92 -34.42 18.46
C ASN A 821 23.41 -33.04 18.01
N VAL A 822 23.99 -32.43 16.96
CA VAL A 822 23.63 -31.08 16.50
C VAL A 822 23.28 -31.12 15.00
N PRO A 823 22.00 -30.97 14.62
CA PRO A 823 21.59 -30.92 13.21
C PRO A 823 22.25 -29.76 12.47
N GLY A 824 23.01 -30.04 11.40
CA GLY A 824 23.66 -29.02 10.56
C GLY A 824 25.17 -28.85 10.80
N GLY A 825 25.70 -29.38 11.90
CA GLY A 825 27.11 -29.20 12.26
C GLY A 825 27.39 -27.87 12.98
N MET A 826 28.62 -27.71 13.49
CA MET A 826 29.09 -26.52 14.22
C MET A 826 30.12 -25.76 13.37
N ASP A 827 29.84 -24.49 13.08
CA ASP A 827 30.78 -23.59 12.41
C ASP A 827 31.71 -22.99 13.45
N CYS A 828 33.00 -23.33 13.41
CA CYS A 828 33.94 -22.95 14.45
C CYS A 828 34.78 -21.73 14.11
N ASP A 829 34.63 -20.68 14.90
CA ASP A 829 35.36 -19.43 14.76
C ASP A 829 36.33 -19.28 15.93
N LEU A 830 37.63 -19.25 15.64
CA LEU A 830 38.66 -19.27 16.67
C LEU A 830 39.41 -17.94 16.77
N PHE A 831 39.46 -17.40 17.98
CA PHE A 831 40.27 -16.23 18.28
C PHE A 831 41.76 -16.54 18.21
N ASN A 832 42.50 -15.71 17.48
CA ASN A 832 43.97 -15.71 17.50
C ASN A 832 44.53 -15.02 18.75
N GLN A 833 43.83 -14.00 19.25
CA GLN A 833 44.08 -13.24 20.48
C GLN A 833 42.74 -12.70 21.01
N LEU A 834 42.58 -12.53 22.33
CA LEU A 834 41.33 -12.01 22.91
C LEU A 834 41.46 -10.56 23.38
N PRO A 835 40.50 -9.68 23.03
CA PRO A 835 39.65 -9.73 21.84
C PRO A 835 40.47 -9.44 20.57
N GLY A 836 40.19 -10.10 19.45
CA GLY A 836 41.01 -10.02 18.24
C GLY A 836 40.36 -10.71 17.04
N PRO A 837 41.04 -10.77 15.88
CA PRO A 837 40.47 -11.36 14.66
C PRO A 837 40.16 -12.86 14.85
N LEU A 838 38.99 -13.26 14.36
CA LEU A 838 38.56 -14.65 14.22
C LEU A 838 39.24 -15.29 13.01
N ASP A 839 39.61 -16.56 13.15
CA ASP A 839 39.85 -17.48 12.05
C ASP A 839 38.53 -18.21 11.80
N ASP A 840 37.77 -17.70 10.82
CA ASP A 840 36.43 -18.19 10.51
C ASP A 840 36.49 -19.61 9.94
N ARG A 841 35.62 -20.50 10.41
CA ARG A 841 35.49 -21.90 9.92
C ARG A 841 36.77 -22.71 10.00
N TRP A 842 37.27 -22.87 11.22
CA TRP A 842 38.41 -23.73 11.49
C TRP A 842 38.15 -25.21 11.10
N GLU A 843 38.81 -25.69 10.04
CA GLU A 843 38.71 -27.07 9.52
C GLU A 843 39.76 -28.04 10.12
N GLY A 844 40.27 -27.77 11.32
CA GLY A 844 41.38 -28.53 11.87
C GLY A 844 41.01 -29.91 12.40
N PHE A 845 42.03 -30.75 12.61
CA PHE A 845 41.92 -32.17 12.94
C PHE A 845 41.77 -32.47 14.45
N CYS A 846 41.39 -31.50 15.27
CA CYS A 846 41.29 -31.71 16.72
C CYS A 846 40.11 -31.00 17.37
N ASN A 847 39.63 -31.53 18.50
CA ASN A 847 38.31 -31.18 18.99
C ASN A 847 38.35 -29.99 19.97
N ILE A 848 38.54 -28.78 19.46
CA ILE A 848 38.71 -27.57 20.28
C ILE A 848 37.40 -27.25 21.03
N PRO A 849 37.44 -27.02 22.36
CA PRO A 849 36.30 -26.53 23.12
C PRO A 849 35.87 -25.13 22.68
N VAL A 850 34.56 -24.96 22.48
CA VAL A 850 33.95 -23.70 22.04
C VAL A 850 32.70 -23.38 22.85
N ALA A 851 32.39 -22.09 22.92
CA ALA A 851 31.09 -21.60 23.36
C ALA A 851 30.20 -21.42 22.11
N TYR A 852 29.02 -22.05 22.06
CA TYR A 852 28.11 -21.93 20.92
C TYR A 852 26.70 -21.53 21.37
N ASP A 853 25.84 -21.21 20.39
CA ASP A 853 24.52 -20.60 20.64
C ASP A 853 24.65 -19.39 21.58
N VAL A 854 25.67 -18.57 21.32
CA VAL A 854 26.00 -17.41 22.14
C VAL A 854 24.96 -16.32 21.92
N VAL A 855 24.39 -15.86 23.03
CA VAL A 855 23.40 -14.79 23.08
C VAL A 855 24.03 -13.60 23.82
N CYS A 856 24.07 -12.44 23.18
CA CYS A 856 24.74 -11.25 23.71
C CYS A 856 23.78 -10.20 24.25
N LEU A 857 24.17 -9.46 25.29
CA LEU A 857 23.49 -8.20 25.60
C LEU A 857 23.60 -7.25 24.40
N PRO A 858 22.52 -6.56 23.99
CA PRO A 858 22.56 -5.61 22.87
C PRO A 858 23.69 -4.58 22.92
#